data_AF-A0A9E2YXQ5-F1
#
_entry.id   AF-A0A9E2YXQ5-F1
#
_cell.length_a   1.000
_cell.length_b   1.000
_cell.length_c   1.000
_cell.angle_alpha   90.00
_cell.angle_beta   90.00
_cell.angle_gamma   90.00
#
_symmetry.space_group_name_H-M   'P 1'
#
loop_
_entity.id
_entity.type
_entity.pdbx_description
1 polymer ?
#
loop_
_entity_poly.entity_id
_entity_poly.type
_entity_poly.pdbx_seq_one_letter_code
_entity_poly.pdbx_strand_id
1 'polypeptide(L)'
;MDDGVKVEPDHVYVIPPNTSIELQDGSLRLVQREPGLHLPIDIFFRSLAQVQGSRAIGVVLSGNASDGSLGVRAIKAECGITFAQDEATARFGGMPRSAIATGAIDYVLTPAEIGKELGRLARHRFLVAATPGVAESETLPDDDGHLKRILTMVQLATKVDFSQYKRTTIQRRVGRRMMVLRLETLADYANYLQRTPAELGELYKDMLISVTSFFRDPETFDALLQQLKPAVEERLLRHEPIRLWVPGCATGEEVYSLAIRVHEFMLDQQCSLRIQIFGTDISEPALDRARQGLYGASIADDVSEQRLRRFFNKVDGGYQISKMIRECCVFARHDLTRDPPFSRLDVVSCRNVLIYLDAKAQRKVLPTFHYALNPTGLLMLGGAESTASASDLFALVDRVHHIYARKAVPTRLVLDLSTGTQQIDSPAATRGEGPAVTDLHKRLDRVIQARYSPDAVVVNSELQIIQFKGHTAPYLDPTPGEANLNLLRMVKESLVVPVRRAVQKASEGEAVIRDSGALVEIDGKQEEVGIEVSPIVLGGAQRYYLIVFTRTTREPYHHATDLPKAKGSGGEESGATDVLLSQRQLSEAREYLRTVREEYEANAEELRAANEEARSANEELQSTNEELGTTKEELQSANEELTTVNEELHNRNREL
;
A
#
# COMPACT_ATOMS: atom_id res chain seq x y z
N MET A 1 -44.00 4.29 -15.55
CA MET A 1 -42.96 3.34 -15.12
C MET A 1 -43.10 3.23 -13.63
N ASP A 2 -43.28 2.03 -13.12
CA ASP A 2 -43.43 1.78 -11.69
C ASP A 2 -42.06 1.53 -11.04
N ASP A 3 -41.98 1.60 -9.71
CA ASP A 3 -40.74 1.31 -9.00
C ASP A 3 -40.39 -0.19 -9.06
N GLY A 4 -39.10 -0.50 -9.20
CA GLY A 4 -38.59 -1.87 -9.20
C GLY A 4 -38.77 -2.63 -10.52
N VAL A 5 -39.09 -1.94 -11.62
CA VAL A 5 -39.29 -2.57 -12.93
C VAL A 5 -37.97 -3.14 -13.46
N LYS A 6 -37.97 -4.44 -13.79
CA LYS A 6 -36.83 -5.10 -14.42
C LYS A 6 -36.64 -4.58 -15.84
N VAL A 7 -35.39 -4.31 -16.23
CA VAL A 7 -35.07 -3.83 -17.59
C VAL A 7 -35.22 -4.98 -18.59
N GLU A 8 -36.02 -4.76 -19.63
CA GLU A 8 -36.28 -5.73 -20.70
C GLU A 8 -35.73 -5.23 -22.05
N PRO A 9 -35.28 -6.15 -22.93
CA PRO A 9 -34.94 -5.81 -24.32
C PRO A 9 -36.13 -5.16 -25.06
N ASP A 10 -35.84 -4.35 -26.07
CA ASP A 10 -36.84 -3.70 -26.94
C ASP A 10 -37.85 -2.76 -26.24
N HIS A 11 -37.50 -2.25 -25.05
CA HIS A 11 -38.31 -1.30 -24.30
C HIS A 11 -37.64 0.08 -24.15
N VAL A 12 -38.46 1.14 -24.16
CA VAL A 12 -38.04 2.52 -23.82
C VAL A 12 -38.69 2.92 -22.51
N TYR A 13 -37.87 3.16 -21.49
CA TYR A 13 -38.33 3.61 -20.18
C TYR A 13 -38.20 5.13 -20.09
N VAL A 14 -39.29 5.78 -19.65
CA VAL A 14 -39.34 7.23 -19.44
C VAL A 14 -39.51 7.51 -17.95
N ILE A 15 -38.59 8.30 -17.41
CA ILE A 15 -38.62 8.70 -16.00
C ILE A 15 -39.90 9.52 -15.70
N PRO A 16 -40.64 9.19 -14.63
CA PRO A 16 -41.78 10.00 -14.20
C PRO A 16 -41.37 11.43 -13.78
N PRO A 17 -42.31 12.39 -13.77
CA PRO A 17 -42.05 13.71 -13.22
C PRO A 17 -41.67 13.66 -11.73
N ASN A 18 -40.81 14.58 -11.28
CA ASN A 18 -40.38 14.73 -9.89
C ASN A 18 -39.72 13.50 -9.24
N THR A 19 -39.21 12.57 -10.04
CA THR A 19 -38.41 11.44 -9.57
C THR A 19 -37.02 11.44 -10.19
N SER A 20 -36.09 10.80 -9.48
CA SER A 20 -34.80 10.34 -10.00
C SER A 20 -34.89 8.83 -10.25
N ILE A 21 -34.02 8.31 -11.10
CA ILE A 21 -33.98 6.90 -11.45
C ILE A 21 -32.58 6.35 -11.25
N GLU A 22 -32.49 5.18 -10.62
CA GLU A 22 -31.25 4.46 -10.41
C GLU A 22 -31.42 3.02 -10.90
N LEU A 23 -30.34 2.42 -11.39
CA LEU A 23 -30.31 1.00 -11.71
C LEU A 23 -29.73 0.23 -10.52
N GLN A 24 -30.49 -0.73 -9.99
CA GLN A 24 -30.06 -1.60 -8.90
C GLN A 24 -30.45 -3.05 -9.23
N ASP A 25 -29.48 -3.97 -9.19
CA ASP A 25 -29.69 -5.40 -9.46
C ASP A 25 -30.43 -5.71 -10.79
N GLY A 26 -30.26 -4.84 -11.79
CA GLY A 26 -30.94 -4.96 -13.09
C GLY A 26 -32.38 -4.44 -13.13
N SER A 27 -32.87 -3.85 -12.05
CA SER A 27 -34.17 -3.19 -11.94
C SER A 27 -34.03 -1.68 -11.79
N LEU A 28 -34.98 -0.95 -12.37
CA LEU A 28 -35.08 0.50 -12.28
C LEU A 28 -35.78 0.89 -10.99
N ARG A 29 -35.06 1.58 -10.10
CA ARG A 29 -35.57 2.14 -8.86
C ARG A 29 -35.88 3.62 -9.01
N LEU A 30 -37.05 4.03 -8.54
CA LEU A 30 -37.48 5.41 -8.50
C LEU A 30 -37.19 5.99 -7.12
N VAL A 31 -36.44 7.08 -7.11
CA VAL A 31 -36.10 7.82 -5.89
C VAL A 31 -36.84 9.16 -5.92
N GLN A 32 -37.47 9.53 -4.81
CA GLN A 32 -38.15 10.82 -4.71
C GLN A 32 -37.11 11.94 -4.70
N ARG A 33 -37.38 13.02 -5.44
CA ARG A 33 -36.48 14.17 -5.51
C ARG A 33 -36.50 14.97 -4.20
N GLU A 34 -35.32 15.19 -3.62
CA GLU A 34 -35.12 16.12 -2.50
C GLU A 34 -34.89 17.56 -2.96
N PRO A 35 -35.21 18.61 -2.18
CA PRO A 35 -35.03 20.00 -2.63
C PRO A 35 -33.56 20.33 -3.00
N GLY A 36 -33.29 20.73 -4.24
CA GLY A 36 -31.94 21.13 -4.65
C GLY A 36 -31.69 21.18 -6.16
N LEU A 37 -30.41 21.23 -6.55
CA LEU A 37 -29.99 21.02 -7.94
C LEU A 37 -30.20 19.55 -8.30
N HIS A 38 -30.85 19.29 -9.43
CA HIS A 38 -31.23 17.95 -9.85
C HIS A 38 -30.56 17.56 -11.16
N LEU A 39 -29.70 16.53 -11.08
CA LEU A 39 -28.96 15.97 -12.20
C LEU A 39 -29.32 14.49 -12.41
N PRO A 40 -30.57 14.18 -12.82
CA PRO A 40 -31.04 12.81 -12.95
C PRO A 40 -30.23 11.97 -13.95
N ILE A 41 -29.62 12.59 -14.96
CA ILE A 41 -28.80 11.85 -15.94
C ILE A 41 -27.49 11.39 -15.27
N ASP A 42 -26.82 12.26 -14.51
CA ASP A 42 -25.61 11.90 -13.77
C ASP A 42 -25.87 10.79 -12.73
N ILE A 43 -26.98 10.88 -11.99
CA ILE A 43 -27.40 9.85 -11.02
C ILE A 43 -27.61 8.51 -11.71
N PHE A 44 -28.39 8.49 -12.79
CA PHE A 44 -28.66 7.26 -13.54
C PHE A 44 -27.40 6.68 -14.18
N PHE A 45 -26.55 7.51 -14.79
CA PHE A 45 -25.33 7.03 -15.45
C PHE A 45 -24.31 6.46 -14.44
N ARG A 46 -24.24 6.99 -13.22
CA ARG A 46 -23.40 6.43 -12.14
C ARG A 46 -23.88 5.04 -11.75
N SER A 47 -25.17 4.87 -11.47
CA SER A 47 -25.75 3.56 -11.12
C SER A 47 -25.68 2.57 -12.30
N LEU A 48 -25.92 3.03 -13.53
CA LEU A 48 -25.74 2.24 -14.75
C LEU A 48 -24.30 1.73 -14.90
N ALA A 49 -23.31 2.59 -14.69
CA ALA A 49 -21.90 2.22 -14.76
C ALA A 49 -21.55 1.15 -13.70
N GLN A 50 -22.03 1.33 -12.46
CA GLN A 50 -21.80 0.39 -11.36
C GLN A 50 -22.42 -0.99 -11.64
N VAL A 51 -23.66 -1.04 -12.15
CA VAL A 51 -24.37 -2.31 -12.36
C VAL A 51 -23.99 -3.01 -13.66
N GLN A 52 -23.81 -2.27 -14.76
CA GLN A 52 -23.58 -2.86 -16.10
C GLN A 52 -22.09 -2.90 -16.49
N GLY A 53 -21.22 -2.20 -15.78
CA GLY A 53 -19.78 -2.20 -16.06
C GLY A 53 -19.46 -1.83 -17.51
N SER A 54 -18.70 -2.68 -18.20
CA SER A 54 -18.34 -2.48 -19.62
C SER A 54 -19.50 -2.55 -20.60
N ARG A 55 -20.67 -3.00 -20.17
CA ARG A 55 -21.89 -3.03 -21.00
C ARG A 55 -22.64 -1.71 -20.99
N ALA A 56 -22.30 -0.80 -20.08
CA ALA A 56 -22.94 0.51 -20.01
C ALA A 56 -22.65 1.31 -21.30
N ILE A 57 -23.71 1.87 -21.90
CA ILE A 57 -23.60 2.83 -22.99
C ILE A 57 -24.32 4.10 -22.58
N GLY A 58 -23.59 5.21 -22.49
CA GLY A 58 -24.13 6.52 -22.14
C GLY A 58 -24.30 7.39 -23.39
N VAL A 59 -25.48 7.97 -23.60
CA VAL A 59 -25.74 8.88 -24.71
C VAL A 59 -26.26 10.21 -24.17
N VAL A 60 -25.49 11.29 -24.37
CA VAL A 60 -25.91 12.64 -24.01
C VAL A 60 -26.43 13.35 -25.26
N LEU A 61 -27.73 13.64 -25.28
CA LEU A 61 -28.38 14.34 -26.38
C LEU A 61 -28.58 15.84 -26.07
N SER A 62 -29.17 16.56 -27.03
CA SER A 62 -29.49 17.98 -26.93
C SER A 62 -30.24 18.35 -25.65
N GLY A 63 -29.74 19.37 -24.95
CA GLY A 63 -30.44 20.05 -23.87
C GLY A 63 -29.56 21.08 -23.14
N ASN A 64 -30.08 21.67 -22.07
CA ASN A 64 -29.45 22.78 -21.35
C ASN A 64 -28.73 22.30 -20.09
N ALA A 65 -27.74 23.07 -19.62
CA ALA A 65 -26.88 22.77 -18.46
C ALA A 65 -25.83 21.67 -18.72
N SER A 66 -25.35 21.03 -17.65
CA SER A 66 -24.20 20.10 -17.66
C SER A 66 -24.53 18.69 -17.20
N ASP A 67 -25.81 18.36 -17.00
CA ASP A 67 -26.26 17.03 -16.57
C ASP A 67 -25.82 15.95 -17.56
N GLY A 68 -25.34 14.83 -17.04
CA GLY A 68 -24.71 13.74 -17.78
C GLY A 68 -23.19 13.82 -17.89
N SER A 69 -22.55 14.94 -17.52
CA SER A 69 -21.09 15.11 -17.61
C SER A 69 -20.31 14.30 -16.56
N LEU A 70 -20.83 14.15 -15.35
CA LEU A 70 -20.21 13.29 -14.33
C LEU A 70 -20.51 11.82 -14.62
N GLY A 71 -21.70 11.55 -15.14
CA GLY A 71 -22.19 10.24 -15.54
C GLY A 71 -21.36 9.61 -16.65
N VAL A 72 -21.06 10.35 -17.73
CA VAL A 72 -20.22 9.81 -18.82
C VAL A 72 -18.80 9.50 -18.36
N ARG A 73 -18.27 10.26 -17.39
CA ARG A 73 -16.99 9.93 -16.74
C ARG A 73 -17.10 8.62 -15.97
N ALA A 74 -18.17 8.40 -15.21
CA ALA A 74 -18.41 7.15 -14.49
C ALA A 74 -18.53 5.95 -15.45
N ILE A 75 -19.30 6.08 -16.53
CA ILE A 75 -19.44 5.04 -17.56
C ILE A 75 -18.07 4.70 -18.19
N LYS A 76 -17.27 5.71 -18.54
CA LYS A 76 -15.92 5.50 -19.08
C LYS A 76 -14.98 4.85 -18.06
N ALA A 77 -15.08 5.23 -16.78
CA ALA A 77 -14.38 4.57 -15.67
C ALA A 77 -14.68 3.07 -15.61
N GLU A 78 -15.85 2.64 -16.07
CA GLU A 78 -16.23 1.23 -16.14
C GLU A 78 -16.10 0.61 -17.53
N CYS A 79 -15.24 1.17 -18.39
CA CYS A 79 -15.02 0.71 -19.77
C CYS A 79 -16.27 0.77 -20.66
N GLY A 80 -17.37 1.40 -20.24
CA GLY A 80 -18.59 1.58 -21.04
C GLY A 80 -18.47 2.69 -22.09
N ILE A 81 -19.15 2.55 -23.23
CA ILE A 81 -19.00 3.47 -24.36
C ILE A 81 -19.87 4.72 -24.18
N THR A 82 -19.37 5.88 -24.60
CA THR A 82 -20.07 7.15 -24.42
C THR A 82 -20.22 7.94 -25.71
N PHE A 83 -21.38 8.55 -25.88
CA PHE A 83 -21.77 9.36 -27.03
C PHE A 83 -22.21 10.74 -26.58
N ALA A 84 -21.90 11.75 -27.37
CA ALA A 84 -22.56 13.04 -27.32
C ALA A 84 -23.14 13.38 -28.68
N GLN A 85 -24.30 14.03 -28.70
CA GLN A 85 -24.86 14.57 -29.92
C GLN A 85 -23.95 15.68 -30.48
N ASP A 86 -23.73 15.67 -31.79
CA ASP A 86 -23.07 16.78 -32.49
C ASP A 86 -23.80 18.11 -32.22
N GLU A 87 -23.06 19.09 -31.70
CA GLU A 87 -23.56 20.44 -31.38
C GLU A 87 -24.27 21.10 -32.57
N ALA A 88 -23.83 20.86 -33.80
CA ALA A 88 -24.43 21.41 -35.01
C ALA A 88 -25.87 20.91 -35.26
N THR A 89 -26.21 19.74 -34.71
CA THR A 89 -27.56 19.16 -34.80
C THR A 89 -28.37 19.31 -33.52
N ALA A 90 -27.76 19.80 -32.44
CA ALA A 90 -28.40 19.97 -31.15
C ALA A 90 -29.23 21.26 -31.14
N ARG A 91 -30.51 21.15 -30.77
CA ARG A 91 -31.37 22.33 -30.54
C ARG A 91 -30.86 23.17 -29.37
N PHE A 92 -30.28 22.50 -28.37
CA PHE A 92 -29.63 23.10 -27.21
C PHE A 92 -28.27 22.43 -27.02
N GLY A 93 -27.20 23.17 -27.27
CA GLY A 93 -25.82 22.64 -27.24
C GLY A 93 -25.17 22.56 -25.85
N GLY A 94 -25.85 23.00 -24.79
CA GLY A 94 -25.26 23.10 -23.44
C GLY A 94 -24.79 21.76 -22.88
N MET A 95 -25.67 20.75 -22.87
CA MET A 95 -25.34 19.42 -22.34
C MET A 95 -24.30 18.69 -23.20
N PRO A 96 -24.46 18.57 -24.53
CA PRO A 96 -23.46 17.90 -25.36
C PRO A 96 -22.07 18.55 -25.26
N ARG A 97 -21.98 19.88 -25.27
CA ARG A 97 -20.72 20.61 -25.10
C ARG A 97 -20.07 20.30 -23.75
N SER A 98 -20.85 20.31 -22.68
CA SER A 98 -20.36 20.01 -21.32
C SER A 98 -19.84 18.59 -21.24
N ALA A 99 -20.57 17.62 -21.81
CA ALA A 99 -20.16 16.23 -21.85
C ALA A 99 -18.88 16.04 -22.68
N ILE A 100 -18.76 16.67 -23.86
CA ILE A 100 -17.55 16.63 -24.70
C ILE A 100 -16.35 17.23 -23.96
N ALA A 101 -16.53 18.36 -23.28
CA ALA A 101 -15.48 19.04 -22.53
C ALA A 101 -14.90 18.18 -21.39
N THR A 102 -15.60 17.14 -20.94
CA THR A 102 -15.04 16.18 -19.97
C THR A 102 -13.88 15.35 -20.53
N GLY A 103 -13.74 15.24 -21.86
CA GLY A 103 -12.83 14.30 -22.52
C GLY A 103 -13.26 12.83 -22.39
N ALA A 104 -14.44 12.57 -21.82
CA ALA A 104 -14.96 11.23 -21.59
C ALA A 104 -15.98 10.78 -22.64
N ILE A 105 -16.12 11.49 -23.76
CA ILE A 105 -16.95 11.10 -24.91
C ILE A 105 -16.09 10.38 -25.95
N ASP A 106 -16.53 9.20 -26.41
CA ASP A 106 -15.84 8.46 -27.47
C ASP A 106 -16.30 8.87 -28.87
N TYR A 107 -17.58 9.20 -29.01
CA TYR A 107 -18.20 9.53 -30.29
C TYR A 107 -19.03 10.81 -30.19
N VAL A 108 -18.74 11.76 -31.08
CA VAL A 108 -19.59 12.93 -31.33
C VAL A 108 -20.25 12.73 -32.69
N LEU A 109 -21.56 12.48 -32.69
CA LEU A 109 -22.30 12.02 -33.87
C LEU A 109 -23.69 12.65 -33.93
N THR A 110 -24.31 12.67 -35.11
CA THR A 110 -25.73 13.03 -35.24
C THR A 110 -26.63 11.93 -34.64
N PRO A 111 -27.87 12.23 -34.21
CA PRO A 111 -28.75 11.20 -33.61
C PRO A 111 -28.98 9.97 -34.52
N ALA A 112 -29.05 10.17 -35.83
CA ALA A 112 -29.19 9.08 -36.80
C ALA A 112 -27.94 8.19 -36.87
N GLU A 113 -26.75 8.77 -36.77
CA GLU A 113 -25.49 8.03 -36.74
C GLU A 113 -25.26 7.33 -35.40
N ILE A 114 -25.67 7.95 -34.28
CA ILE A 114 -25.69 7.29 -32.96
C ILE A 114 -26.52 6.00 -33.05
N GLY A 115 -27.73 6.06 -33.62
CA GLY A 115 -28.58 4.86 -33.79
C GLY A 115 -27.90 3.76 -34.61
N LYS A 116 -27.25 4.11 -35.73
CA LYS A 116 -26.48 3.16 -36.56
C LYS A 116 -25.33 2.54 -35.77
N GLU A 117 -24.60 3.35 -35.02
CA GLU A 117 -23.44 2.90 -34.27
C GLU A 117 -23.82 2.01 -33.08
N LEU A 118 -24.92 2.32 -32.37
CA LEU A 118 -25.49 1.44 -31.34
C LEU A 118 -25.86 0.07 -31.92
N GLY A 119 -26.48 0.03 -33.10
CA GLY A 119 -26.80 -1.22 -33.79
C GLY A 119 -25.57 -2.05 -34.17
N ARG A 120 -24.45 -1.40 -34.51
CA ARG A 120 -23.15 -2.07 -34.74
C ARG A 120 -22.57 -2.61 -33.43
N LEU A 121 -22.53 -1.78 -32.38
CA LEU A 121 -21.97 -2.14 -31.09
C LEU A 121 -22.70 -3.33 -30.47
N ALA A 122 -24.04 -3.38 -30.57
CA ALA A 122 -24.85 -4.49 -30.09
C ALA A 122 -24.45 -5.85 -30.68
N ARG A 123 -23.84 -5.88 -31.87
CA ARG A 123 -23.37 -7.10 -32.55
C ARG A 123 -21.91 -7.43 -32.25
N HIS A 124 -21.19 -6.55 -31.56
CA HIS A 124 -19.78 -6.73 -31.29
C HIS A 124 -19.57 -7.82 -30.23
N ARG A 125 -18.71 -8.79 -30.53
CA ARG A 125 -18.42 -9.96 -29.67
C ARG A 125 -18.11 -9.58 -28.21
N PHE A 126 -17.48 -8.43 -28.01
CA PHE A 126 -17.11 -7.91 -26.69
C PHE A 126 -18.31 -7.53 -25.79
N LEU A 127 -19.43 -7.07 -26.36
CA LEU A 127 -20.66 -6.80 -25.60
C LEU A 127 -21.52 -8.07 -25.43
N VAL A 128 -21.41 -9.01 -26.37
CA VAL A 128 -22.15 -10.29 -26.38
C VAL A 128 -21.55 -11.34 -25.43
N ALA A 129 -20.21 -11.36 -25.26
CA ALA A 129 -19.53 -12.28 -24.35
C ALA A 129 -19.74 -11.96 -22.85
N ALA A 130 -20.31 -10.79 -22.52
CA ALA A 130 -20.57 -10.35 -21.14
C ALA A 130 -21.99 -10.74 -20.65
N THR A 131 -22.47 -11.94 -21.03
CA THR A 131 -23.78 -12.46 -20.61
C THR A 131 -23.65 -13.17 -19.26
N PRO A 132 -24.45 -12.86 -18.22
CA PRO A 132 -24.34 -13.53 -16.93
C PRO A 132 -24.70 -15.01 -17.07
N GLY A 133 -23.79 -15.91 -16.73
CA GLY A 133 -24.05 -17.36 -16.65
C GLY A 133 -23.29 -18.26 -17.62
N VAL A 134 -22.49 -17.72 -18.55
CA VAL A 134 -21.57 -18.52 -19.37
C VAL A 134 -20.15 -18.34 -18.83
N ALA A 135 -19.69 -19.30 -18.03
CA ALA A 135 -18.35 -19.34 -17.43
C ALA A 135 -17.21 -19.60 -18.45
N GLU A 136 -17.44 -19.39 -19.75
CA GLU A 136 -16.44 -19.58 -20.80
C GLU A 136 -16.02 -18.23 -21.41
N SER A 137 -14.96 -17.68 -20.81
CA SER A 137 -14.06 -16.64 -21.30
C SER A 137 -14.61 -15.21 -21.44
N GLU A 138 -14.75 -14.52 -20.30
CA GLU A 138 -14.73 -13.04 -20.21
C GLU A 138 -13.41 -12.43 -20.76
N THR A 139 -12.41 -13.27 -21.03
CA THR A 139 -11.09 -12.87 -21.49
C THR A 139 -10.95 -12.97 -23.00
N LEU A 140 -10.36 -11.95 -23.64
CA LEU A 140 -9.97 -12.02 -25.05
C LEU A 140 -9.01 -13.22 -25.27
N PRO A 141 -9.29 -14.11 -26.24
CA PRO A 141 -8.35 -15.16 -26.64
C PRO A 141 -7.01 -14.51 -26.99
N ASP A 142 -5.95 -14.96 -26.32
CA ASP A 142 -4.60 -14.41 -26.44
C ASP A 142 -3.61 -15.57 -26.62
N ASP A 143 -3.94 -16.47 -27.55
CA ASP A 143 -3.24 -17.73 -27.77
C ASP A 143 -1.77 -17.49 -28.18
N ASP A 144 -1.50 -16.35 -28.84
CA ASP A 144 -0.19 -15.97 -29.37
C ASP A 144 0.54 -14.88 -28.55
N GLY A 145 0.04 -14.52 -27.36
CA GLY A 145 0.67 -13.52 -26.49
C GLY A 145 0.67 -12.09 -27.06
N HIS A 146 -0.29 -11.76 -27.92
CA HIS A 146 -0.50 -10.42 -28.47
C HIS A 146 -0.72 -9.36 -27.38
N LEU A 147 -1.42 -9.71 -26.29
CA LEU A 147 -1.63 -8.79 -25.17
C LEU A 147 -0.29 -8.39 -24.54
N LYS A 148 0.61 -9.35 -24.34
CA LYS A 148 1.95 -9.06 -23.80
C LYS A 148 2.72 -8.10 -24.71
N ARG A 149 2.67 -8.33 -26.03
CA ARG A 149 3.28 -7.43 -27.02
C ARG A 149 2.70 -6.02 -26.96
N ILE A 150 1.38 -5.88 -26.83
CA ILE A 150 0.70 -4.58 -26.64
C ILE A 150 1.24 -3.88 -25.39
N LEU A 151 1.30 -4.58 -24.25
CA LEU A 151 1.79 -4.01 -22.99
C LEU A 151 3.26 -3.60 -23.07
N THR A 152 4.11 -4.39 -23.75
CA THR A 152 5.51 -4.00 -23.98
C THR A 152 5.62 -2.72 -24.83
N MET A 153 4.79 -2.57 -25.87
CA MET A 153 4.78 -1.33 -26.68
C MET A 153 4.36 -0.12 -25.85
N VAL A 154 3.33 -0.26 -25.01
CA VAL A 154 2.88 0.81 -24.11
C VAL A 154 3.97 1.14 -23.08
N GLN A 155 4.62 0.13 -22.49
CA GLN A 155 5.70 0.32 -21.52
C GLN A 155 6.90 1.05 -22.14
N LEU A 156 7.29 0.70 -23.35
CA LEU A 156 8.38 1.38 -24.06
C LEU A 156 8.05 2.86 -24.35
N ALA A 157 6.80 3.15 -24.70
CA ALA A 157 6.36 4.51 -25.01
C ALA A 157 6.15 5.39 -23.76
N THR A 158 5.61 4.81 -22.69
CA THR A 158 5.11 5.55 -21.50
C THR A 158 5.97 5.38 -20.25
N LYS A 159 6.86 4.38 -20.25
CA LYS A 159 7.69 3.92 -19.11
C LYS A 159 6.89 3.32 -17.94
N VAL A 160 5.58 3.16 -18.06
CA VAL A 160 4.72 2.53 -17.05
C VAL A 160 4.54 1.05 -17.36
N ASP A 161 4.73 0.20 -16.35
CA ASP A 161 4.59 -1.24 -16.47
C ASP A 161 3.17 -1.68 -16.08
N PHE A 162 2.31 -1.90 -17.08
CA PHE A 162 0.96 -2.43 -16.89
C PHE A 162 0.90 -3.96 -16.76
N SER A 163 2.05 -4.66 -16.82
CA SER A 163 2.07 -6.13 -16.66
C SER A 163 1.71 -6.58 -15.23
N GLN A 164 1.83 -5.66 -14.26
CA GLN A 164 1.53 -5.82 -12.84
C GLN A 164 0.07 -5.49 -12.48
N TYR A 165 -0.74 -5.11 -13.48
CA TYR A 165 -2.16 -4.84 -13.32
C TYR A 165 -2.98 -6.10 -13.59
N LYS A 166 -4.19 -6.16 -13.02
CA LYS A 166 -5.11 -7.29 -13.23
C LYS A 166 -5.42 -7.49 -14.70
N ARG A 167 -5.09 -8.67 -15.22
CA ARG A 167 -5.25 -9.03 -16.65
C ARG A 167 -6.67 -8.75 -17.18
N THR A 168 -7.71 -9.05 -16.40
CA THR A 168 -9.11 -8.80 -16.75
C THR A 168 -9.39 -7.32 -16.98
N THR A 169 -8.87 -6.44 -16.12
CA THR A 169 -9.02 -4.99 -16.27
C THR A 169 -8.33 -4.50 -17.54
N ILE A 170 -7.12 -4.99 -17.79
CA ILE A 170 -6.33 -4.62 -18.97
C ILE A 170 -6.99 -5.08 -20.27
N GLN A 171 -7.43 -6.34 -20.32
CA GLN A 171 -8.17 -6.87 -21.46
C GLN A 171 -9.46 -6.08 -21.70
N ARG A 172 -10.13 -5.63 -20.64
CA ARG A 172 -11.34 -4.80 -20.76
C ARG A 172 -11.06 -3.46 -21.42
N ARG A 173 -9.95 -2.80 -21.05
CA ARG A 173 -9.50 -1.51 -21.63
C ARG A 173 -9.07 -1.66 -23.08
N VAL A 174 -8.27 -2.69 -23.36
CA VAL A 174 -7.86 -3.02 -24.73
C VAL A 174 -9.07 -3.32 -25.61
N GLY A 175 -10.00 -4.15 -25.13
CA GLY A 175 -11.24 -4.46 -25.83
C GLY A 175 -12.11 -3.24 -26.10
N ARG A 176 -12.21 -2.29 -25.16
CA ARG A 176 -12.88 -1.01 -25.39
C ARG A 176 -12.22 -0.22 -26.53
N ARG A 177 -10.89 -0.07 -26.54
CA ARG A 177 -10.17 0.61 -27.63
C ARG A 177 -10.41 -0.07 -28.99
N MET A 178 -10.40 -1.41 -29.00
CA MET A 178 -10.74 -2.19 -30.19
C MET A 178 -12.17 -1.91 -30.69
N MET A 179 -13.15 -1.80 -29.79
CA MET A 179 -14.53 -1.43 -30.17
C MET A 179 -14.62 -0.03 -30.78
N VAL A 180 -13.87 0.93 -30.23
CA VAL A 180 -13.78 2.31 -30.72
C VAL A 180 -13.17 2.36 -32.11
N LEU A 181 -12.09 1.59 -32.33
CA LEU A 181 -11.37 1.52 -33.60
C LEU A 181 -11.96 0.53 -34.61
N ARG A 182 -13.03 -0.19 -34.25
CA ARG A 182 -13.70 -1.21 -35.09
C ARG A 182 -12.76 -2.38 -35.44
N LEU A 183 -11.96 -2.84 -34.48
CA LEU A 183 -11.05 -3.98 -34.62
C LEU A 183 -11.60 -5.20 -33.88
N GLU A 184 -11.46 -6.38 -34.49
CA GLU A 184 -12.07 -7.60 -33.96
C GLU A 184 -11.09 -8.48 -33.18
N THR A 185 -9.79 -8.43 -33.48
CA THR A 185 -8.78 -9.29 -32.85
C THR A 185 -7.64 -8.50 -32.18
N LEU A 186 -7.04 -9.11 -31.15
CA LEU A 186 -5.84 -8.56 -30.49
C LEU A 186 -4.66 -8.45 -31.46
N ALA A 187 -4.57 -9.35 -32.44
CA ALA A 187 -3.54 -9.32 -33.49
C ALA A 187 -3.67 -8.05 -34.34
N ASP A 188 -4.89 -7.73 -34.79
CA ASP A 188 -5.17 -6.54 -35.58
C ASP A 188 -4.83 -5.27 -34.80
N TYR A 189 -5.18 -5.25 -33.51
CA TYR A 189 -4.87 -4.11 -32.66
C TYR A 189 -3.37 -3.94 -32.40
N ALA A 190 -2.64 -5.04 -32.15
CA ALA A 190 -1.19 -5.00 -32.03
C ALA A 190 -0.52 -4.46 -33.31
N ASN A 191 -1.00 -4.86 -34.49
CA ASN A 191 -0.51 -4.34 -35.77
C ASN A 191 -0.89 -2.87 -35.99
N TYR A 192 -2.09 -2.46 -35.57
CA TYR A 192 -2.54 -1.08 -35.65
C TYR A 192 -1.67 -0.14 -34.79
N LEU A 193 -1.37 -0.54 -33.54
CA LEU A 193 -0.51 0.23 -32.63
C LEU A 193 0.89 0.48 -33.20
N GLN A 194 1.44 -0.47 -33.98
CA GLN A 194 2.73 -0.29 -34.64
C GLN A 194 2.70 0.75 -35.77
N ARG A 195 1.57 0.83 -36.48
CA ARG A 195 1.40 1.79 -37.59
C ARG A 195 0.99 3.17 -37.10
N THR A 196 0.36 3.25 -35.93
CA THR A 196 -0.23 4.48 -35.39
C THR A 196 0.27 4.73 -33.96
N PRO A 197 1.45 5.33 -33.76
CA PRO A 197 2.01 5.59 -32.43
C PRO A 197 1.13 6.49 -31.54
N ALA A 198 0.31 7.37 -32.14
CA ALA A 198 -0.63 8.21 -31.39
C ALA A 198 -1.64 7.37 -30.58
N GLU A 199 -2.02 6.19 -31.07
CA GLU A 199 -2.95 5.31 -30.37
C GLU A 199 -2.35 4.71 -29.10
N LEU A 200 -1.01 4.58 -28.99
CA LEU A 200 -0.37 4.18 -27.74
C LEU A 200 -0.66 5.19 -26.61
N GLY A 201 -0.72 6.49 -26.96
CA GLY A 201 -1.08 7.55 -26.02
C GLY A 201 -2.55 7.49 -25.61
N GLU A 202 -3.45 7.17 -26.53
CA GLU A 202 -4.89 7.01 -26.22
C GLU A 202 -5.16 5.74 -25.40
N LEU A 203 -4.52 4.62 -25.73
CA LEU A 203 -4.57 3.42 -24.91
C LEU A 203 -4.02 3.69 -23.51
N TYR A 204 -2.88 4.40 -23.40
CA TYR A 204 -2.34 4.78 -22.11
C TYR A 204 -3.32 5.60 -21.28
N LYS A 205 -3.94 6.64 -21.86
CA LYS A 205 -4.97 7.43 -21.18
C LYS A 205 -6.15 6.58 -20.73
N ASP A 206 -6.63 5.67 -21.58
CA ASP A 206 -7.77 4.81 -21.24
C ASP A 206 -7.43 3.84 -20.09
N MET A 207 -6.17 3.41 -20.00
CA MET A 207 -5.67 2.53 -18.93
C MET A 207 -5.56 3.25 -17.58
N LEU A 208 -5.48 4.57 -17.58
CA LEU A 208 -5.45 5.40 -16.36
C LEU A 208 -6.87 5.80 -15.94
N ILE A 209 -7.38 5.12 -14.93
CA ILE A 209 -8.73 5.38 -14.42
C ILE A 209 -8.64 6.52 -13.41
N SER A 210 -9.01 7.73 -13.83
CA SER A 210 -8.87 8.95 -13.02
C SER A 210 -10.21 9.49 -12.50
N VAL A 211 -11.21 8.64 -12.27
CA VAL A 211 -12.51 9.09 -11.76
C VAL A 211 -12.45 9.21 -10.25
N THR A 212 -12.68 10.43 -9.78
CA THR A 212 -12.68 10.80 -8.37
C THR A 212 -13.69 11.93 -8.14
N SER A 213 -14.08 12.14 -6.89
CA SER A 213 -15.03 13.16 -6.46
C SER A 213 -14.63 13.68 -5.08
N PHE A 214 -15.09 14.89 -4.75
CA PHE A 214 -14.85 15.44 -3.42
C PHE A 214 -15.60 14.62 -2.37
N PHE A 215 -14.97 14.42 -1.22
CA PHE A 215 -15.56 13.77 -0.03
C PHE A 215 -16.20 12.41 -0.32
N ARG A 216 -15.62 11.63 -1.25
CA ARG A 216 -16.09 10.28 -1.58
C ARG A 216 -16.17 9.40 -0.32
N ASP A 217 -17.36 8.92 0.02
CA ASP A 217 -17.66 8.20 1.27
C ASP A 217 -17.35 9.07 2.51
N PRO A 218 -18.12 10.15 2.76
CA PRO A 218 -17.78 11.21 3.70
C PRO A 218 -17.56 10.71 5.14
N GLU A 219 -18.31 9.69 5.55
CA GLU A 219 -18.23 9.06 6.88
C GLU A 219 -16.83 8.50 7.15
N THR A 220 -16.14 8.03 6.11
CA THR A 220 -14.79 7.47 6.19
C THR A 220 -13.75 8.50 6.64
N PHE A 221 -13.91 9.77 6.24
CA PHE A 221 -13.01 10.84 6.68
C PHE A 221 -13.21 11.17 8.15
N ASP A 222 -14.45 11.13 8.62
CA ASP A 222 -14.78 11.41 10.02
C ASP A 222 -14.23 10.31 10.94
N ALA A 223 -14.38 9.05 10.53
CA ALA A 223 -13.77 7.90 11.21
C ALA A 223 -12.23 8.03 11.25
N LEU A 224 -11.59 8.40 10.13
CA LEU A 224 -10.14 8.63 10.08
C LEU A 224 -9.70 9.70 11.08
N LEU A 225 -10.39 10.84 11.12
CA LEU A 225 -10.04 11.94 12.02
C LEU A 225 -10.17 11.56 13.50
N GLN A 226 -11.18 10.76 13.86
CA GLN A 226 -11.33 10.24 15.22
C GLN A 226 -10.11 9.39 15.62
N GLN A 227 -9.66 8.50 14.73
CA GLN A 227 -8.49 7.65 14.96
C GLN A 227 -7.17 8.45 14.93
N LEU A 228 -7.12 9.55 14.19
CA LEU A 228 -5.93 10.40 14.06
C LEU A 228 -5.71 11.30 15.29
N LYS A 229 -6.75 11.53 16.11
CA LYS A 229 -6.70 12.44 17.26
C LYS A 229 -5.50 12.23 18.20
N PRO A 230 -5.15 11.00 18.64
CA PRO A 230 -4.01 10.80 19.54
C PRO A 230 -2.68 11.21 18.89
N ALA A 231 -2.51 10.93 17.60
CA ALA A 231 -1.31 11.34 16.86
C ALA A 231 -1.25 12.87 16.70
N VAL A 232 -2.40 13.53 16.48
CA VAL A 232 -2.49 15.00 16.44
C VAL A 232 -2.01 15.61 17.76
N GLU A 233 -2.48 15.08 18.89
CA GLU A 233 -2.08 15.56 20.23
C GLU A 233 -0.58 15.37 20.47
N GLU A 234 0.00 14.23 20.09
CA GLU A 234 1.44 13.99 20.18
C GLU A 234 2.24 14.99 19.31
N ARG A 235 1.80 15.22 18.07
CA ARG A 235 2.45 16.16 17.14
C ARG A 235 2.37 17.59 17.63
N LEU A 236 1.26 17.97 18.26
CA LEU A 236 1.06 19.28 18.87
C LEU A 236 2.11 19.55 19.93
N LEU A 237 2.35 18.59 20.83
CA LEU A 237 3.37 18.70 21.88
C LEU A 237 4.79 18.86 21.32
N ARG A 238 5.08 18.25 20.17
CA ARG A 238 6.39 18.30 19.52
C ARG A 238 6.54 19.46 18.53
N HIS A 239 5.49 20.24 18.27
CA HIS A 239 5.43 21.26 17.22
C HIS A 239 5.79 20.75 15.80
N GLU A 240 5.53 19.46 15.54
CA GLU A 240 5.80 18.83 14.25
C GLU A 240 4.56 18.87 13.33
N PRO A 241 4.72 19.00 12.01
CA PRO A 241 3.59 18.97 11.10
C PRO A 241 2.94 17.58 11.06
N ILE A 242 1.64 17.54 10.81
CA ILE A 242 0.95 16.30 10.43
C ILE A 242 1.17 16.07 8.94
N ARG A 243 1.65 14.88 8.60
CA ARG A 243 2.04 14.54 7.23
C ARG A 243 1.16 13.41 6.69
N LEU A 244 0.44 13.70 5.62
CA LEU A 244 -0.45 12.75 4.94
C LEU A 244 0.05 12.46 3.53
N TRP A 245 -0.21 11.26 3.03
CA TRP A 245 0.09 10.88 1.64
C TRP A 245 -1.11 10.22 0.98
N VAL A 246 -1.49 10.72 -0.19
CA VAL A 246 -2.55 10.19 -1.04
C VAL A 246 -1.94 9.70 -2.35
N PRO A 247 -1.50 8.43 -2.41
CA PRO A 247 -1.10 7.82 -3.67
C PRO A 247 -2.31 7.53 -4.57
N GLY A 248 -2.17 7.78 -5.88
CA GLY A 248 -3.27 7.70 -6.85
C GLY A 248 -4.27 8.84 -6.71
N CYS A 249 -3.79 10.07 -6.48
CA CYS A 249 -4.66 11.22 -6.18
C CYS A 249 -5.50 11.73 -7.36
N ALA A 250 -5.29 11.19 -8.57
CA ALA A 250 -5.98 11.61 -9.79
C ALA A 250 -5.97 13.15 -9.97
N THR A 251 -7.13 13.79 -10.04
CA THR A 251 -7.29 15.23 -10.22
C THR A 251 -7.32 16.03 -8.91
N GLY A 252 -6.97 15.42 -7.78
CA GLY A 252 -6.69 16.09 -6.50
C GLY A 252 -7.87 16.21 -5.53
N GLU A 253 -9.06 15.75 -5.90
CA GLU A 253 -10.28 15.87 -5.09
C GLU A 253 -10.10 15.26 -3.68
N GLU A 254 -9.54 14.05 -3.56
CA GLU A 254 -9.31 13.40 -2.26
C GLU A 254 -8.28 14.16 -1.40
N VAL A 255 -7.19 14.64 -2.01
CA VAL A 255 -6.15 15.42 -1.33
C VAL A 255 -6.76 16.68 -0.72
N TYR A 256 -7.59 17.39 -1.48
CA TYR A 256 -8.25 18.59 -1.00
C TYR A 256 -9.36 18.30 0.01
N SER A 257 -10.08 17.20 -0.12
CA SER A 257 -11.04 16.75 0.89
C SER A 257 -10.36 16.45 2.23
N LEU A 258 -9.23 15.74 2.22
CA LEU A 258 -8.43 15.53 3.43
C LEU A 258 -7.93 16.85 4.02
N ALA A 259 -7.38 17.75 3.19
CA ALA A 259 -6.91 19.05 3.65
C ALA A 259 -8.02 19.85 4.34
N ILE A 260 -9.22 19.88 3.75
CA ILE A 260 -10.38 20.57 4.31
C ILE A 260 -10.83 19.90 5.61
N ARG A 261 -10.97 18.57 5.64
CA ARG A 261 -11.42 17.84 6.84
C ARG A 261 -10.44 17.98 8.00
N VAL A 262 -9.14 17.86 7.75
CA VAL A 262 -8.11 18.07 8.78
C VAL A 262 -8.15 19.52 9.27
N HIS A 263 -8.32 20.49 8.38
CA HIS A 263 -8.44 21.89 8.78
C HIS A 263 -9.70 22.16 9.63
N GLU A 264 -10.85 21.57 9.26
CA GLU A 264 -12.09 21.63 10.05
C GLU A 264 -11.88 20.99 11.44
N PHE A 265 -11.26 19.82 11.50
CA PHE A 265 -10.92 19.14 12.76
C PHE A 265 -10.02 19.98 13.68
N MET A 266 -8.99 20.64 13.14
CA MET A 266 -8.09 21.50 13.92
C MET A 266 -8.82 22.70 14.53
N LEU A 267 -9.79 23.26 13.81
CA LEU A 267 -10.61 24.36 14.32
C LEU A 267 -11.50 23.91 15.48
N ASP A 268 -12.11 22.73 15.36
CA ASP A 268 -12.96 22.15 16.39
C ASP A 268 -12.16 21.81 17.66
N GLN A 269 -10.93 21.34 17.51
CA GLN A 269 -10.01 21.07 18.63
C GLN A 269 -9.28 22.33 19.14
N GLN A 270 -9.52 23.50 18.54
CA GLN A 270 -8.84 24.77 18.88
C GLN A 270 -7.31 24.68 18.87
N CYS A 271 -6.75 23.88 17.96
CA CYS A 271 -5.31 23.69 17.84
C CYS A 271 -4.78 24.20 16.49
N SER A 272 -3.50 24.59 16.48
CA SER A 272 -2.84 25.11 15.28
C SER A 272 -1.59 24.30 15.00
N LEU A 273 -1.72 23.38 14.05
CA LEU A 273 -0.65 22.52 13.56
C LEU A 273 -0.43 22.77 12.07
N ARG A 274 0.83 22.67 11.63
CA ARG A 274 1.14 22.69 10.20
C ARG A 274 0.68 21.37 9.59
N ILE A 275 0.03 21.46 8.42
CA ILE A 275 -0.43 20.31 7.65
C ILE A 275 0.44 20.22 6.40
N GLN A 276 0.86 19.00 6.03
CA GLN A 276 1.51 18.73 4.76
C GLN A 276 0.91 17.47 4.14
N ILE A 277 0.31 17.61 2.96
CA ILE A 277 -0.31 16.50 2.23
C ILE A 277 0.42 16.30 0.92
N PHE A 278 0.92 15.09 0.71
CA PHE A 278 1.52 14.68 -0.56
C PHE A 278 0.44 14.01 -1.41
N GLY A 279 0.10 14.59 -2.56
CA GLY A 279 -0.73 13.93 -3.57
C GLY A 279 0.15 13.40 -4.68
N THR A 280 0.09 12.10 -4.97
CA THR A 280 0.89 11.55 -6.06
C THR A 280 0.10 10.72 -7.04
N ASP A 281 0.51 10.75 -8.31
CA ASP A 281 -0.13 9.99 -9.38
C ASP A 281 0.90 9.70 -10.50
N ILE A 282 0.60 8.75 -11.38
CA ILE A 282 1.41 8.48 -12.57
C ILE A 282 1.01 9.37 -13.76
N SER A 283 -0.21 9.93 -13.73
CA SER A 283 -0.79 10.79 -14.75
C SER A 283 -0.42 12.26 -14.56
N GLU A 284 0.56 12.75 -15.33
CA GLU A 284 0.92 14.18 -15.30
C GLU A 284 -0.27 15.10 -15.65
N PRO A 285 -1.12 14.80 -16.65
CA PRO A 285 -2.29 15.64 -16.93
C PRO A 285 -3.28 15.74 -15.76
N ALA A 286 -3.42 14.68 -14.96
CA ALA A 286 -4.27 14.70 -13.77
C ALA A 286 -3.64 15.56 -12.65
N LEU A 287 -2.33 15.41 -12.45
CA LEU A 287 -1.55 16.23 -11.51
C LEU A 287 -1.57 17.72 -11.88
N ASP A 288 -1.51 18.06 -13.16
CA ASP A 288 -1.59 19.45 -13.60
C ASP A 288 -2.94 20.09 -13.25
N ARG A 289 -4.04 19.34 -13.42
CA ARG A 289 -5.36 19.77 -12.96
C ARG A 289 -5.41 19.92 -11.44
N ALA A 290 -4.86 18.95 -10.71
CA ALA A 290 -4.78 18.99 -9.26
C ALA A 290 -4.01 20.23 -8.78
N ARG A 291 -2.84 20.54 -9.36
CA ARG A 291 -2.03 21.73 -9.05
C ARG A 291 -2.78 23.04 -9.31
N GLN A 292 -3.54 23.12 -10.41
CA GLN A 292 -4.35 24.29 -10.73
C GLN A 292 -5.48 24.48 -9.71
N GLY A 293 -6.05 23.37 -9.22
CA GLY A 293 -7.14 23.34 -8.26
C GLY A 293 -8.42 23.99 -8.80
N LEU A 294 -8.63 23.91 -10.12
CA LEU A 294 -9.79 24.45 -10.83
C LEU A 294 -10.77 23.32 -11.13
N TYR A 295 -12.00 23.49 -10.66
CA TYR A 295 -13.06 22.51 -10.80
C TYR A 295 -14.33 23.16 -11.35
N GLY A 296 -15.08 22.40 -12.16
CA GLY A 296 -16.33 22.89 -12.75
C GLY A 296 -17.41 23.15 -11.70
N ALA A 297 -18.47 23.87 -12.08
CA ALA A 297 -19.59 24.17 -11.19
C ALA A 297 -20.28 22.92 -10.59
N SER A 298 -20.11 21.75 -11.22
CA SER A 298 -20.67 20.47 -10.78
C SER A 298 -20.12 19.95 -9.45
N ILE A 299 -19.02 20.51 -8.91
CA ILE A 299 -18.56 20.10 -7.57
C ILE A 299 -19.53 20.49 -6.45
N ALA A 300 -20.49 21.37 -6.73
CA ALA A 300 -21.50 21.76 -5.77
C ALA A 300 -22.41 20.60 -5.34
N ASP A 301 -22.41 19.50 -6.09
CA ASP A 301 -23.14 18.27 -5.72
C ASP A 301 -22.40 17.48 -4.63
N ASP A 302 -21.06 17.53 -4.65
CA ASP A 302 -20.20 16.76 -3.74
C ASP A 302 -19.73 17.61 -2.53
N VAL A 303 -19.85 18.94 -2.61
CA VAL A 303 -19.32 19.89 -1.62
C VAL A 303 -20.43 20.79 -1.08
N SER A 304 -20.61 20.80 0.25
CA SER A 304 -21.61 21.65 0.90
C SER A 304 -21.39 23.15 0.63
N GLU A 305 -22.48 23.92 0.59
CA GLU A 305 -22.39 25.38 0.38
C GLU A 305 -21.48 26.07 1.39
N GLN A 306 -21.48 25.62 2.65
CA GLN A 306 -20.62 26.17 3.70
C GLN A 306 -19.13 25.97 3.36
N ARG A 307 -18.77 24.78 2.87
CA ARG A 307 -17.40 24.48 2.44
C ARG A 307 -17.02 25.25 1.18
N LEU A 308 -17.92 25.36 0.20
CA LEU A 308 -17.71 26.16 -1.01
C LEU A 308 -17.42 27.63 -0.66
N ARG A 309 -18.22 28.24 0.22
CA ARG A 309 -18.02 29.64 0.62
C ARG A 309 -16.72 29.86 1.39
N ARG A 310 -16.24 28.86 2.12
CA ARG A 310 -15.09 28.98 3.02
C ARG A 310 -13.76 28.60 2.37
N PHE A 311 -13.75 27.54 1.58
CA PHE A 311 -12.51 26.92 1.08
C PHE A 311 -12.32 27.05 -0.44
N PHE A 312 -13.29 27.63 -1.15
CA PHE A 312 -13.22 27.84 -2.59
C PHE A 312 -13.48 29.31 -2.95
N ASN A 313 -12.84 29.75 -4.03
CA ASN A 313 -13.11 31.01 -4.69
C ASN A 313 -13.94 30.73 -5.93
N LYS A 314 -15.08 31.41 -6.09
CA LYS A 314 -15.89 31.31 -7.30
C LYS A 314 -15.18 32.00 -8.45
N VAL A 315 -15.08 31.32 -9.59
CA VAL A 315 -14.44 31.81 -10.83
C VAL A 315 -15.36 31.57 -12.03
N ASP A 316 -15.07 32.18 -13.17
CA ASP A 316 -15.86 31.97 -14.38
C ASP A 316 -15.84 30.49 -14.78
N GLY A 317 -17.03 29.87 -14.78
CA GLY A 317 -17.21 28.46 -15.12
C GLY A 317 -17.07 27.46 -13.96
N GLY A 318 -16.79 27.89 -12.73
CA GLY A 318 -16.72 26.96 -11.59
C GLY A 318 -16.10 27.53 -10.31
N TYR A 319 -15.22 26.73 -9.70
CA TYR A 319 -14.61 27.00 -8.40
C TYR A 319 -13.12 26.71 -8.43
N GLN A 320 -12.35 27.53 -7.72
CA GLN A 320 -10.93 27.29 -7.46
C GLN A 320 -10.70 27.05 -5.98
N ILE A 321 -9.93 26.02 -5.61
CA ILE A 321 -9.52 25.82 -4.21
C ILE A 321 -8.74 27.05 -3.71
N SER A 322 -9.09 27.50 -2.51
CA SER A 322 -8.44 28.63 -1.84
C SER A 322 -6.93 28.41 -1.69
N LYS A 323 -6.17 29.51 -1.71
CA LYS A 323 -4.70 29.46 -1.59
C LYS A 323 -4.26 28.77 -0.28
N MET A 324 -4.96 29.02 0.82
CA MET A 324 -4.71 28.43 2.14
C MET A 324 -4.68 26.89 2.11
N ILE A 325 -5.63 26.27 1.42
CA ILE A 325 -5.69 24.81 1.29
C ILE A 325 -4.67 24.30 0.25
N ARG A 326 -4.40 25.05 -0.81
CA ARG A 326 -3.38 24.63 -1.81
C ARG A 326 -1.96 24.63 -1.25
N GLU A 327 -1.63 25.57 -0.38
CA GLU A 327 -0.27 25.72 0.17
C GLU A 327 0.17 24.55 1.06
N CYS A 328 -0.76 23.79 1.64
CA CYS A 328 -0.43 22.58 2.40
C CYS A 328 -0.34 21.32 1.52
N CYS A 329 -0.68 21.40 0.23
CA CYS A 329 -0.71 20.25 -0.69
C CYS A 329 0.48 20.28 -1.66
N VAL A 330 1.19 19.16 -1.78
CA VAL A 330 2.32 18.98 -2.69
C VAL A 330 2.00 17.86 -3.67
N PHE A 331 1.95 18.19 -4.96
CA PHE A 331 1.65 17.24 -6.03
C PHE A 331 2.90 16.81 -6.80
N ALA A 332 3.17 15.51 -6.83
CA ALA A 332 4.35 14.96 -7.50
C ALA A 332 4.00 13.69 -8.29
N ARG A 333 4.69 13.48 -9.41
CA ARG A 333 4.60 12.22 -10.14
C ARG A 333 5.29 11.10 -9.37
N HIS A 334 4.62 9.98 -9.17
CA HIS A 334 5.14 8.83 -8.42
C HIS A 334 4.49 7.53 -8.92
N ASP A 335 5.31 6.54 -9.24
CA ASP A 335 4.89 5.17 -9.52
C ASP A 335 5.05 4.30 -8.26
N LEU A 336 3.93 3.91 -7.66
CA LEU A 336 3.86 3.08 -6.45
C LEU A 336 4.67 1.78 -6.52
N THR A 337 4.87 1.23 -7.72
CA THR A 337 5.53 -0.07 -7.90
C THR A 337 7.05 0.03 -8.05
N ARG A 338 7.58 1.25 -8.26
CA ARG A 338 8.99 1.48 -8.63
C ARG A 338 9.66 2.55 -7.79
N ASP A 339 8.96 3.64 -7.52
CA ASP A 339 9.54 4.81 -6.90
C ASP A 339 9.58 4.65 -5.37
N PRO A 340 10.63 5.17 -4.71
CA PRO A 340 10.75 5.08 -3.26
C PRO A 340 9.63 5.86 -2.57
N PRO A 341 9.13 5.38 -1.40
CA PRO A 341 8.08 6.07 -0.67
C PRO A 341 8.58 7.33 0.03
N PHE A 342 7.64 8.21 0.38
CA PHE A 342 7.87 9.21 1.42
C PHE A 342 8.01 8.52 2.78
N SER A 343 8.86 9.05 3.66
CA SER A 343 9.03 8.54 5.03
C SER A 343 8.40 9.47 6.07
N ARG A 344 8.09 8.91 7.24
CA ARG A 344 7.58 9.63 8.43
C ARG A 344 6.23 10.30 8.18
N LEU A 345 5.28 9.52 7.69
CA LEU A 345 3.89 9.91 7.46
C LEU A 345 3.01 9.47 8.63
N ASP A 346 2.01 10.27 8.96
CA ASP A 346 1.00 9.96 9.97
C ASP A 346 -0.20 9.25 9.34
N VAL A 347 -0.52 9.57 8.08
CA VAL A 347 -1.59 8.91 7.32
C VAL A 347 -1.15 8.59 5.90
N VAL A 348 -1.52 7.41 5.41
CA VAL A 348 -1.56 7.07 3.99
C VAL A 348 -3.01 6.78 3.60
N SER A 349 -3.55 7.50 2.62
CA SER A 349 -4.87 7.26 2.04
C SER A 349 -4.72 6.70 0.64
N CYS A 350 -4.84 5.38 0.49
CA CYS A 350 -4.69 4.69 -0.79
C CYS A 350 -6.02 4.04 -1.16
N ARG A 351 -6.93 4.83 -1.73
CA ARG A 351 -8.31 4.42 -2.01
C ARG A 351 -8.54 4.19 -3.49
N ASN A 352 -9.17 3.06 -3.82
CA ASN A 352 -9.54 2.70 -5.18
C ASN A 352 -8.36 2.62 -6.17
N VAL A 353 -7.16 2.28 -5.69
CA VAL A 353 -5.94 2.10 -6.50
C VAL A 353 -5.53 0.62 -6.53
N LEU A 354 -5.55 -0.05 -5.37
CA LEU A 354 -5.13 -1.44 -5.23
C LEU A 354 -6.04 -2.39 -5.99
N ILE A 355 -7.30 -2.01 -6.23
CA ILE A 355 -8.24 -2.78 -7.05
C ILE A 355 -7.73 -3.07 -8.46
N TYR A 356 -6.83 -2.26 -9.02
CA TYR A 356 -6.28 -2.42 -10.36
C TYR A 356 -5.00 -3.28 -10.39
N LEU A 357 -4.32 -3.41 -9.25
CA LEU A 357 -3.06 -4.13 -9.12
C LEU A 357 -3.31 -5.63 -8.92
N ASP A 358 -2.42 -6.46 -9.46
CA ASP A 358 -2.43 -7.89 -9.16
C ASP A 358 -1.90 -8.18 -7.74
N ALA A 359 -2.03 -9.43 -7.29
CA ALA A 359 -1.60 -9.82 -5.94
C ALA A 359 -0.09 -9.65 -5.72
N LYS A 360 0.73 -9.77 -6.77
CA LYS A 360 2.20 -9.64 -6.69
C LYS A 360 2.58 -8.17 -6.47
N ALA A 361 1.94 -7.26 -7.18
CA ALA A 361 2.11 -5.83 -7.04
C ALA A 361 1.61 -5.33 -5.68
N GLN A 362 0.44 -5.78 -5.23
CA GLN A 362 -0.06 -5.45 -3.89
C GLN A 362 0.92 -5.87 -2.77
N ARG A 363 1.52 -7.06 -2.87
CA ARG A 363 2.56 -7.54 -1.93
C ARG A 363 3.84 -6.69 -1.94
N LYS A 364 4.10 -5.92 -2.99
CA LYS A 364 5.22 -4.95 -3.04
C LYS A 364 4.82 -3.57 -2.48
N VAL A 365 3.59 -3.15 -2.74
CA VAL A 365 3.09 -1.81 -2.36
C VAL A 365 2.77 -1.72 -0.86
N LEU A 366 2.16 -2.75 -0.25
CA LEU A 366 1.80 -2.70 1.18
C LEU A 366 3.00 -2.53 2.13
N PRO A 367 4.14 -3.24 1.96
CA PRO A 367 5.35 -2.98 2.74
C PRO A 367 5.90 -1.57 2.57
N THR A 368 5.70 -0.99 1.38
CA THR A 368 6.10 0.39 1.06
C THR A 368 5.29 1.40 1.89
N PHE A 369 3.99 1.17 2.07
CA PHE A 369 3.14 1.96 2.98
C PHE A 369 3.53 1.78 4.45
N HIS A 370 3.86 0.55 4.87
CA HIS A 370 4.29 0.31 6.24
C HIS A 370 5.57 1.07 6.57
N TYR A 371 6.55 1.05 5.66
CA TYR A 371 7.81 1.78 5.80
C TYR A 371 7.59 3.31 5.83
N ALA A 372 6.64 3.79 5.04
CA ALA A 372 6.26 5.21 4.97
C ALA A 372 5.71 5.73 6.31
N LEU A 373 4.94 4.91 7.01
CA LEU A 373 4.17 5.29 8.20
C LEU A 373 5.02 5.35 9.48
N ASN A 374 4.72 6.32 10.33
CA ASN A 374 5.20 6.38 11.70
C ASN A 374 4.61 5.23 12.55
N PRO A 375 5.18 4.90 13.73
CA PRO A 375 4.68 3.80 14.56
C PRO A 375 3.18 3.88 14.90
N THR A 376 2.65 5.09 15.08
CA THR A 376 1.24 5.39 15.33
C THR A 376 0.47 5.76 14.05
N GLY A 377 1.05 5.51 12.88
CA GLY A 377 0.49 5.91 11.59
C GLY A 377 -0.67 5.04 11.14
N LEU A 378 -1.58 5.65 10.37
CA LEU A 378 -2.81 5.03 9.86
C LEU A 378 -2.75 4.84 8.35
N LEU A 379 -3.32 3.73 7.87
CA LEU A 379 -3.58 3.44 6.47
C LEU A 379 -5.09 3.38 6.26
N MET A 380 -5.60 4.16 5.30
CA MET A 380 -7.00 4.17 4.87
C MET A 380 -7.08 3.61 3.45
N LEU A 381 -7.95 2.62 3.24
CA LEU A 381 -8.18 1.97 1.93
C LEU A 381 -9.63 2.19 1.45
N GLY A 382 -9.92 1.85 0.19
CA GLY A 382 -11.28 1.81 -0.32
C GLY A 382 -12.05 0.56 0.13
N GLY A 383 -13.39 0.60 0.07
CA GLY A 383 -14.23 -0.51 0.57
C GLY A 383 -14.05 -1.86 -0.13
N ALA A 384 -13.55 -1.86 -1.38
CA ALA A 384 -13.23 -3.09 -2.12
C ALA A 384 -11.77 -3.57 -1.91
N GLU A 385 -11.03 -2.92 -1.01
CA GLU A 385 -9.59 -3.13 -0.81
C GLU A 385 -9.31 -3.60 0.61
N SER A 386 -8.25 -4.40 0.76
CA SER A 386 -7.84 -4.92 2.06
C SER A 386 -6.34 -5.16 2.12
N THR A 387 -5.82 -5.24 3.34
CA THR A 387 -4.42 -5.61 3.61
C THR A 387 -4.22 -7.12 3.75
N ALA A 388 -5.10 -7.96 3.21
CA ALA A 388 -5.07 -9.41 3.40
C ALA A 388 -3.73 -10.06 3.00
N SER A 389 -3.04 -9.50 2.00
CA SER A 389 -1.72 -9.96 1.56
C SER A 389 -0.55 -9.50 2.44
N ALA A 390 -0.80 -8.65 3.44
CA ALA A 390 0.17 -8.13 4.40
C ALA A 390 -0.46 -7.96 5.80
N SER A 391 -1.23 -8.95 6.25
CA SER A 391 -1.89 -8.98 7.57
C SER A 391 -0.91 -8.78 8.73
N ASP A 392 0.34 -9.16 8.54
CA ASP A 392 1.38 -9.11 9.57
C ASP A 392 1.90 -7.68 9.77
N LEU A 393 1.68 -6.79 8.79
CA LEU A 393 2.14 -5.40 8.81
C LEU A 393 1.09 -4.43 9.36
N PHE A 394 -0.20 -4.75 9.20
CA PHE A 394 -1.30 -3.85 9.52
C PHE A 394 -2.32 -4.51 10.45
N ALA A 395 -2.80 -3.75 11.44
CA ALA A 395 -3.89 -4.14 12.31
C ALA A 395 -5.16 -3.40 11.88
N LEU A 396 -6.28 -4.11 11.73
CA LEU A 396 -7.56 -3.48 11.40
C LEU A 396 -8.08 -2.70 12.62
N VAL A 397 -8.37 -1.41 12.43
CA VAL A 397 -8.88 -0.51 13.47
C VAL A 397 -10.37 -0.24 13.26
N ASP A 398 -10.77 -0.02 12.00
CA ASP A 398 -12.17 0.17 11.62
C ASP A 398 -12.48 -0.69 10.40
N ARG A 399 -13.38 -1.66 10.58
CA ARG A 399 -13.81 -2.59 9.52
C ARG A 399 -14.74 -1.93 8.51
N VAL A 400 -15.62 -1.03 8.95
CA VAL A 400 -16.63 -0.40 8.10
C VAL A 400 -15.95 0.58 7.15
N HIS A 401 -14.98 1.34 7.68
CA HIS A 401 -14.28 2.40 6.96
C HIS A 401 -12.92 1.97 6.40
N HIS A 402 -12.53 0.69 6.56
CA HIS A 402 -11.27 0.12 6.07
C HIS A 402 -10.03 0.92 6.52
N ILE A 403 -9.96 1.21 7.82
CA ILE A 403 -8.84 1.91 8.46
C ILE A 403 -7.98 0.91 9.22
N TYR A 404 -6.66 1.02 9.03
CA TYR A 404 -5.67 0.13 9.60
C TYR A 404 -4.57 0.90 10.32
N ALA A 405 -4.08 0.38 11.44
CA ALA A 405 -2.91 0.88 12.13
C ALA A 405 -1.65 0.09 11.72
N ARG A 406 -0.52 0.78 11.67
CA ARG A 406 0.79 0.16 11.46
C ARG A 406 1.15 -0.73 12.67
N LYS A 407 1.54 -1.99 12.43
CA LYS A 407 2.10 -2.86 13.48
C LYS A 407 3.58 -2.56 13.71
N ALA A 408 4.03 -2.68 14.95
CA ALA A 408 5.43 -2.46 15.35
C ALA A 408 6.34 -3.64 14.98
N VAL A 409 6.38 -3.98 13.69
CA VAL A 409 7.24 -5.05 13.14
C VAL A 409 8.33 -4.44 12.24
N PRO A 410 9.56 -4.97 12.26
CA PRO A 410 10.61 -4.52 11.35
C PRO A 410 10.27 -4.92 9.92
N THR A 411 10.20 -3.94 9.01
CA THR A 411 9.90 -4.19 7.59
C THR A 411 11.17 -4.07 6.75
N ARG A 412 11.49 -5.13 6.02
CA ARG A 412 12.51 -5.09 4.97
C ARG A 412 11.89 -4.54 3.70
N LEU A 413 12.21 -3.29 3.36
CA LEU A 413 11.84 -2.71 2.06
C LEU A 413 12.75 -3.31 0.99
N VAL A 414 12.22 -4.22 0.16
CA VAL A 414 12.94 -4.72 -1.02
C VAL A 414 12.69 -3.74 -2.17
N LEU A 415 13.49 -2.68 -2.23
CA LEU A 415 13.53 -1.81 -3.40
C LEU A 415 14.28 -2.53 -4.51
N ASP A 416 13.57 -2.83 -5.61
CA ASP A 416 14.17 -3.34 -6.84
C ASP A 416 14.86 -2.16 -7.55
N LEU A 417 16.03 -1.76 -7.04
CA LEU A 417 16.91 -0.74 -7.61
C LEU A 417 17.62 -1.26 -8.86
N SER A 418 16.90 -2.02 -9.71
CA SER A 418 17.34 -2.38 -11.05
C SER A 418 17.36 -1.10 -11.90
N THR A 419 18.42 -0.33 -11.68
CA THR A 419 18.97 0.58 -12.68
C THR A 419 19.20 -0.27 -13.91
N GLY A 420 18.34 -0.10 -14.92
CA GLY A 420 18.61 -0.65 -16.23
C GLY A 420 20.00 -0.18 -16.63
N THR A 421 20.95 -1.11 -16.68
CA THR A 421 22.24 -0.94 -17.34
C THR A 421 21.98 -0.82 -18.84
N GLN A 422 21.38 0.30 -19.24
CA GLN A 422 21.69 0.82 -20.56
C GLN A 422 23.12 1.30 -20.47
N GLN A 423 24.02 0.59 -21.17
CA GLN A 423 25.29 1.15 -21.61
C GLN A 423 24.96 2.44 -22.35
N ILE A 424 25.02 3.55 -21.63
CA ILE A 424 25.11 4.87 -22.22
C ILE A 424 26.59 4.99 -22.61
N ASP A 425 26.88 4.73 -23.87
CA ASP A 425 28.05 5.30 -24.53
C ASP A 425 28.01 6.80 -24.25
N SER A 426 28.90 7.27 -23.38
CA SER A 426 29.00 8.67 -23.04
C SER A 426 29.77 9.38 -24.14
N PRO A 427 29.18 10.34 -24.87
CA PRO A 427 29.97 11.28 -25.63
C PRO A 427 30.63 12.25 -24.64
N ALA A 428 31.94 12.41 -24.78
CA ALA A 428 32.71 13.38 -24.05
C ALA A 428 32.18 14.80 -24.30
N ALA A 429 31.71 15.49 -23.25
CA ALA A 429 31.64 16.95 -23.21
C ALA A 429 31.53 17.47 -21.77
N THR A 430 32.65 18.02 -21.30
CA THR A 430 32.81 19.22 -20.44
C THR A 430 31.73 19.54 -19.40
N ARG A 431 32.04 19.29 -18.13
CA ARG A 431 31.40 19.95 -16.98
C ARG A 431 32.38 20.87 -16.28
N GLY A 432 31.98 22.14 -16.18
CA GLY A 432 32.64 23.17 -15.40
C GLY A 432 32.55 22.96 -13.89
N GLU A 433 33.34 23.77 -13.19
CA GLU A 433 33.78 23.64 -11.81
C GLU A 433 32.74 24.08 -10.75
N GLY A 434 32.67 23.31 -9.65
CA GLY A 434 32.39 23.77 -8.27
C GLY A 434 31.01 23.45 -7.64
N PRO A 435 30.92 23.19 -6.30
CA PRO A 435 31.98 23.07 -5.29
C PRO A 435 32.19 21.62 -4.81
N ALA A 436 33.44 21.15 -4.90
CA ALA A 436 33.89 19.78 -4.64
C ALA A 436 34.11 19.41 -3.15
N VAL A 437 33.61 20.20 -2.20
CA VAL A 437 33.95 20.02 -0.77
C VAL A 437 33.04 18.97 -0.10
N THR A 438 31.76 18.89 -0.45
CA THR A 438 30.81 17.94 0.17
C THR A 438 30.99 16.50 -0.29
N ASP A 439 31.52 16.30 -1.50
CA ASP A 439 31.70 14.98 -2.11
C ASP A 439 33.01 14.30 -1.64
N LEU A 440 34.02 15.10 -1.30
CA LEU A 440 35.23 14.61 -0.65
C LEU A 440 34.94 14.14 0.77
N HIS A 441 34.16 14.88 1.57
CA HIS A 441 33.79 14.45 2.93
C HIS A 441 33.01 13.14 2.92
N LYS A 442 32.02 12.98 2.02
CA LYS A 442 31.25 11.72 1.92
C LYS A 442 32.08 10.52 1.45
N ARG A 443 33.06 10.76 0.58
CA ARG A 443 34.02 9.72 0.16
C ARG A 443 35.04 9.42 1.24
N LEU A 444 35.51 10.43 1.96
CA LEU A 444 36.46 10.30 3.07
C LEU A 444 35.81 9.56 4.23
N ASP A 445 34.57 9.88 4.60
CA ASP A 445 33.80 9.17 5.63
C ASP A 445 33.63 7.69 5.26
N ARG A 446 33.34 7.39 3.99
CA ARG A 446 33.24 6.01 3.50
C ARG A 446 34.57 5.26 3.56
N VAL A 447 35.69 5.92 3.23
CA VAL A 447 37.03 5.32 3.29
C VAL A 447 37.50 5.15 4.73
N ILE A 448 37.22 6.12 5.61
CA ILE A 448 37.53 6.05 7.04
C ILE A 448 36.70 4.94 7.68
N GLN A 449 35.41 4.86 7.38
CA GLN A 449 34.53 3.80 7.88
C GLN A 449 34.93 2.42 7.33
N ALA A 450 35.46 2.30 6.12
CA ALA A 450 35.95 1.03 5.59
C ALA A 450 37.32 0.61 6.16
N ARG A 451 38.20 1.56 6.49
CA ARG A 451 39.58 1.27 6.97
C ARG A 451 39.78 1.30 8.48
N TYR A 452 38.95 2.04 9.21
CA TYR A 452 39.12 2.28 10.65
C TYR A 452 37.85 1.95 11.46
N SER A 453 36.84 1.30 10.88
CA SER A 453 35.75 0.75 11.69
C SER A 453 36.29 -0.39 12.56
N PRO A 454 36.03 -0.37 13.88
CA PRO A 454 36.36 -1.49 14.73
C PRO A 454 35.53 -2.72 14.36
N ASP A 455 36.09 -3.90 14.58
CA ASP A 455 35.39 -5.18 14.44
C ASP A 455 34.38 -5.27 15.58
N ALA A 456 33.10 -5.05 15.29
CA ALA A 456 32.08 -4.91 16.31
C ALA A 456 30.71 -5.44 15.89
N VAL A 457 29.90 -5.78 16.87
CA VAL A 457 28.50 -6.20 16.69
C VAL A 457 27.59 -5.44 17.63
N VAL A 458 26.40 -5.10 17.14
CA VAL A 458 25.34 -4.48 17.94
C VAL A 458 24.28 -5.53 18.21
N VAL A 459 23.94 -5.72 19.48
CA VAL A 459 22.92 -6.69 19.94
C VAL A 459 21.81 -6.03 20.76
N ASN A 460 20.61 -6.61 20.76
CA ASN A 460 19.52 -6.25 21.69
C ASN A 460 19.69 -6.93 23.07
N SER A 461 18.72 -6.72 23.96
CA SER A 461 18.61 -7.38 25.28
C SER A 461 18.59 -8.90 25.21
N GLU A 462 18.07 -9.47 24.12
CA GLU A 462 18.00 -10.92 23.87
C GLU A 462 19.26 -11.47 23.17
N LEU A 463 20.31 -10.66 23.03
CA LEU A 463 21.59 -11.00 22.37
C LEU A 463 21.48 -11.38 20.89
N GLN A 464 20.42 -10.95 20.22
CA GLN A 464 20.29 -11.05 18.78
C GLN A 464 21.12 -9.96 18.10
N ILE A 465 21.97 -10.36 17.15
CA ILE A 465 22.79 -9.44 16.36
C ILE A 465 21.89 -8.67 15.40
N ILE A 466 21.85 -7.36 15.60
CA ILE A 466 21.11 -6.40 14.77
C ILE A 466 21.99 -5.89 13.63
N GLN A 467 23.27 -5.70 13.92
CA GLN A 467 24.21 -5.14 12.95
C GLN A 467 25.64 -5.64 13.18
N PHE A 468 26.30 -6.04 12.09
CA PHE A 468 27.74 -6.25 12.03
C PHE A 468 28.45 -4.95 11.59
N LYS A 469 29.59 -4.65 12.21
CA LYS A 469 30.47 -3.52 11.89
C LYS A 469 31.91 -4.05 11.76
N GLY A 470 32.63 -3.61 10.74
CA GLY A 470 33.99 -4.10 10.50
C GLY A 470 34.04 -5.57 10.04
N HIS A 471 35.17 -6.23 10.29
CA HIS A 471 35.45 -7.60 9.88
C HIS A 471 35.27 -8.57 11.06
N THR A 472 34.03 -9.02 11.27
CA THR A 472 33.67 -9.87 12.43
C THR A 472 33.84 -11.38 12.21
N ALA A 473 34.15 -11.82 10.98
CA ALA A 473 34.33 -13.23 10.62
C ALA A 473 35.41 -13.98 11.45
N PRO A 474 36.50 -13.35 11.92
CA PRO A 474 37.48 -14.04 12.77
C PRO A 474 36.94 -14.46 14.15
N TYR A 475 35.86 -13.82 14.61
CA TYR A 475 35.29 -13.99 15.95
C TYR A 475 33.94 -14.72 15.93
N LEU A 476 33.25 -14.69 14.79
CA LEU A 476 31.90 -15.21 14.61
C LEU A 476 31.88 -16.26 13.48
N ASP A 477 31.34 -17.44 13.77
CA ASP A 477 31.17 -18.53 12.82
C ASP A 477 29.73 -19.07 12.90
N PRO A 478 28.96 -19.14 11.79
CA PRO A 478 27.66 -19.77 11.83
C PRO A 478 27.75 -21.26 12.19
N THR A 479 27.11 -21.65 13.28
CA THR A 479 26.97 -23.08 13.63
C THR A 479 26.13 -23.81 12.58
N PRO A 480 26.51 -25.04 12.17
CA PRO A 480 25.66 -25.86 11.30
C PRO A 480 24.29 -26.12 11.95
N GLY A 481 23.19 -25.77 11.28
CA GLY A 481 21.83 -25.93 11.81
C GLY A 481 20.85 -24.86 11.30
N GLU A 482 19.74 -24.67 12.03
CA GLU A 482 18.77 -23.61 11.73
C GLU A 482 19.41 -22.22 11.82
N ALA A 483 19.13 -21.37 10.83
CA ALA A 483 19.68 -20.02 10.77
C ALA A 483 19.25 -19.21 12.00
N ASN A 484 20.22 -18.83 12.84
CA ASN A 484 20.00 -17.95 13.99
C ASN A 484 21.06 -16.84 14.03
N LEU A 485 20.65 -15.66 14.51
CA LEU A 485 21.53 -14.49 14.70
C LEU A 485 21.81 -14.23 16.18
N ASN A 486 21.70 -15.25 17.04
CA ASN A 486 22.03 -15.09 18.45
C ASN A 486 23.56 -15.07 18.62
N LEU A 487 24.06 -14.00 19.26
CA LEU A 487 25.49 -13.78 19.43
C LEU A 487 26.20 -14.96 20.12
N LEU A 488 25.61 -15.53 21.17
CA LEU A 488 26.24 -16.62 21.92
C LEU A 488 26.33 -17.92 21.12
N ARG A 489 25.50 -18.07 20.08
CA ARG A 489 25.54 -19.21 19.16
C ARG A 489 26.48 -18.97 17.98
N MET A 490 26.68 -17.71 17.59
CA MET A 490 27.59 -17.35 16.48
C MET A 490 29.02 -17.10 16.93
N VAL A 491 29.26 -16.78 18.20
CA VAL A 491 30.61 -16.56 18.74
C VAL A 491 31.37 -17.89 18.83
N LYS A 492 32.66 -17.89 18.43
CA LYS A 492 33.55 -19.05 18.59
C LYS A 492 33.55 -19.56 20.03
N GLU A 493 33.64 -20.88 20.22
CA GLU A 493 33.50 -21.52 21.54
C GLU A 493 34.38 -20.91 22.65
N SER A 494 35.62 -20.51 22.32
CA SER A 494 36.56 -19.88 23.26
C SER A 494 36.14 -18.48 23.74
N LEU A 495 35.26 -17.81 23.00
CA LEU A 495 34.78 -16.45 23.27
C LEU A 495 33.40 -16.42 23.94
N VAL A 496 32.67 -17.54 23.99
CA VAL A 496 31.29 -17.59 24.54
C VAL A 496 31.27 -17.15 26.01
N VAL A 497 32.17 -17.67 26.84
CA VAL A 497 32.23 -17.36 28.28
C VAL A 497 32.66 -15.91 28.53
N PRO A 498 33.76 -15.39 27.92
CA PRO A 498 34.14 -13.98 28.04
C PRO A 498 33.05 -13.01 27.57
N VAL A 499 32.42 -13.25 26.42
CA VAL A 499 31.35 -12.40 25.88
C VAL A 499 30.14 -12.38 26.80
N ARG A 500 29.66 -13.55 27.26
CA ARG A 500 28.51 -13.65 28.16
C ARG A 500 28.76 -12.89 29.47
N ARG A 501 29.96 -13.03 30.04
CA ARG A 501 30.36 -12.34 31.28
C ARG A 501 30.41 -10.83 31.10
N ALA A 502 31.00 -10.35 29.99
CA ALA A 502 31.12 -8.92 29.72
C ALA A 502 29.75 -8.26 29.49
N VAL A 503 28.86 -8.94 28.75
CA VAL A 503 27.48 -8.53 28.52
C VAL A 503 26.66 -8.52 29.82
N GLN A 504 26.77 -9.56 30.65
CA GLN A 504 26.06 -9.60 31.92
C GLN A 504 26.47 -8.45 32.85
N LYS A 505 27.77 -8.20 32.99
CA LYS A 505 28.27 -7.05 33.76
C LYS A 505 27.81 -5.70 33.19
N ALA A 506 27.74 -5.57 31.86
CA ALA A 506 27.23 -4.37 31.19
C ALA A 506 25.70 -4.23 31.27
N SER A 507 24.98 -5.32 31.57
CA SER A 507 23.53 -5.28 31.80
C SER A 507 23.16 -4.85 33.23
N GLU A 508 24.03 -5.16 34.18
CA GLU A 508 23.90 -4.84 35.61
C GLU A 508 24.34 -3.40 35.95
N GLY A 509 25.10 -2.72 35.07
CA GLY A 509 25.52 -1.32 35.24
C GLY A 509 25.66 -0.54 33.93
N GLU A 510 25.56 0.78 33.97
CA GLU A 510 25.60 1.65 32.76
C GLU A 510 27.03 1.98 32.26
N ALA A 511 28.06 1.29 32.75
CA ALA A 511 29.46 1.55 32.42
C ALA A 511 29.99 0.63 31.32
N VAL A 512 30.96 1.12 30.54
CA VAL A 512 31.69 0.33 29.54
C VAL A 512 32.53 -0.74 30.26
N ILE A 513 32.32 -2.01 29.90
CA ILE A 513 33.05 -3.15 30.46
C ILE A 513 34.13 -3.60 29.48
N ARG A 514 35.37 -3.72 29.97
CA ARG A 514 36.50 -4.28 29.22
C ARG A 514 36.92 -5.60 29.84
N ASP A 515 36.97 -6.64 29.02
CA ASP A 515 37.45 -7.96 29.39
C ASP A 515 38.59 -8.34 28.43
N SER A 516 39.81 -8.45 28.96
CA SER A 516 41.03 -8.72 28.19
C SER A 516 41.59 -10.09 28.58
N GLY A 517 42.01 -10.88 27.58
CA GLY A 517 42.67 -12.17 27.81
C GLY A 517 41.99 -13.39 27.20
N ALA A 518 40.99 -13.21 26.32
CA ALA A 518 40.38 -14.33 25.62
C ALA A 518 41.29 -14.82 24.50
N LEU A 519 41.76 -16.07 24.59
CA LEU A 519 42.58 -16.69 23.55
C LEU A 519 41.68 -17.30 22.47
N VAL A 520 41.89 -16.87 21.22
CA VAL A 520 41.10 -17.31 20.07
C VAL A 520 42.03 -17.82 18.99
N GLU A 521 41.69 -18.97 18.43
CA GLU A 521 42.37 -19.46 17.24
C GLU A 521 41.85 -18.74 16.00
N ILE A 522 42.71 -17.92 15.40
CA ILE A 522 42.46 -17.17 14.17
C ILE A 522 43.57 -17.57 13.19
N ASP A 523 43.19 -18.10 12.02
CA ASP A 523 44.11 -18.54 10.97
C ASP A 523 45.23 -19.51 11.45
N GLY A 524 44.90 -20.40 12.41
CA GLY A 524 45.81 -21.39 12.98
C GLY A 524 46.83 -20.84 14.00
N LYS A 525 46.63 -19.60 14.47
CA LYS A 525 47.44 -18.98 15.55
C LYS A 525 46.54 -18.59 16.72
N GLN A 526 47.04 -18.79 17.94
CA GLN A 526 46.40 -18.32 19.17
C GLN A 526 46.66 -16.81 19.32
N GLU A 527 45.62 -15.99 19.16
CA GLU A 527 45.68 -14.55 19.36
C GLU A 527 44.87 -14.14 20.62
N GLU A 528 45.37 -13.14 21.34
CA GLU A 528 44.68 -12.56 22.49
C GLU A 528 43.72 -11.47 22.03
N VAL A 529 42.43 -11.68 22.29
CA VAL A 529 41.34 -10.80 21.92
C VAL A 529 40.81 -10.08 23.15
N GLY A 530 40.79 -8.75 23.09
CA GLY A 530 40.07 -7.91 24.03
C GLY A 530 38.62 -7.73 23.60
N ILE A 531 37.70 -7.76 24.56
CA ILE A 531 36.27 -7.56 24.35
C ILE A 531 35.86 -6.31 25.13
N GLU A 532 35.27 -5.35 24.44
CA GLU A 532 34.69 -4.16 25.06
C GLU A 532 33.18 -4.15 24.82
N VAL A 533 32.38 -4.05 25.88
CA VAL A 533 30.92 -3.98 25.81
C VAL A 533 30.45 -2.64 26.32
N SER A 534 29.79 -1.88 25.45
CA SER A 534 29.23 -0.56 25.75
C SER A 534 27.70 -0.61 25.67
N PRO A 535 26.97 -0.29 26.76
CA PRO A 535 25.52 -0.17 26.70
C PRO A 535 25.12 1.09 25.90
N ILE A 536 24.12 0.95 25.03
CA ILE A 536 23.51 2.02 24.25
C ILE A 536 22.04 2.11 24.63
N VAL A 537 21.65 3.23 25.22
CA VAL A 537 20.25 3.53 25.56
C VAL A 537 19.65 4.40 24.45
N LEU A 538 18.69 3.84 23.72
CA LEU A 538 17.88 4.55 22.72
C LEU A 538 16.49 4.76 23.32
N GLY A 539 16.01 6.01 23.38
CA GLY A 539 14.84 6.43 24.15
C GLY A 539 13.65 5.45 24.10
N GLY A 540 13.17 5.05 25.29
CA GLY A 540 12.29 3.90 25.50
C GLY A 540 13.05 2.76 26.19
N ALA A 541 12.37 1.82 26.86
CA ALA A 541 12.99 0.78 27.72
C ALA A 541 13.90 -0.25 27.00
N GLN A 542 14.31 0.00 25.75
CA GLN A 542 15.12 -0.91 24.94
C GLN A 542 16.62 -0.61 25.14
N ARG A 543 17.34 -1.61 25.64
CA ARG A 543 18.80 -1.58 25.82
C ARG A 543 19.48 -2.32 24.69
N TYR A 544 20.45 -1.67 24.06
CA TYR A 544 21.34 -2.29 23.08
C TYR A 544 22.75 -2.37 23.65
N TYR A 545 23.55 -3.31 23.17
CA TYR A 545 24.95 -3.43 23.53
C TYR A 545 25.81 -3.42 22.27
N LEU A 546 26.81 -2.53 22.25
CA LEU A 546 27.87 -2.53 21.26
C LEU A 546 29.04 -3.36 21.81
N ILE A 547 29.40 -4.41 21.09
CA ILE A 547 30.49 -5.32 21.47
C ILE A 547 31.60 -5.15 20.44
N VAL A 548 32.76 -4.72 20.91
CA VAL A 548 33.94 -4.46 20.09
C VAL A 548 35.01 -5.51 20.39
N PHE A 549 35.56 -6.10 19.34
CA PHE A 549 36.68 -7.03 19.40
C PHE A 549 37.97 -6.30 19.00
N THR A 550 38.95 -6.30 19.88
CA THR A 550 40.27 -5.69 19.62
C THR A 550 41.35 -6.75 19.65
N ARG A 551 42.15 -6.85 18.59
CA ARG A 551 43.36 -7.69 18.58
C ARG A 551 44.44 -7.00 19.39
N THR A 552 44.99 -7.70 20.38
CA THR A 552 46.15 -7.19 21.11
C THR A 552 47.41 -7.71 20.44
N THR A 553 47.97 -6.96 19.48
CA THR A 553 49.35 -7.20 19.05
C THR A 553 50.27 -6.71 20.16
N ARG A 554 50.91 -7.62 20.91
CA ARG A 554 52.10 -7.25 21.69
C ARG A 554 53.19 -6.82 20.70
N GLU A 555 53.32 -5.52 20.46
CA GLU A 555 54.53 -4.99 19.84
C GLU A 555 55.67 -5.03 20.88
N PRO A 556 56.86 -5.55 20.51
CA PRO A 556 58.01 -5.60 21.39
C PRO A 556 58.62 -4.20 21.52
N TYR A 557 58.34 -3.48 22.60
CA TYR A 557 59.08 -2.26 22.92
C TYR A 557 60.38 -2.60 23.67
N HIS A 558 61.49 -2.40 22.97
CA HIS A 558 62.82 -2.29 23.55
C HIS A 558 62.94 -1.02 24.41
N HIS A 559 63.15 -1.17 25.72
CA HIS A 559 64.05 -0.27 26.44
C HIS A 559 64.94 -1.05 27.40
N ALA A 560 66.24 -0.79 27.24
CA ALA A 560 67.34 -1.41 27.95
C ALA A 560 67.35 -0.98 29.42
N THR A 561 67.69 -1.92 30.32
CA THR A 561 68.91 -1.86 31.15
C THR A 561 68.97 -3.08 32.06
N ASP A 562 70.03 -3.87 31.86
CA ASP A 562 70.90 -4.48 32.86
C ASP A 562 70.43 -5.53 33.90
N LEU A 563 71.30 -6.57 33.96
CA LEU A 563 71.64 -7.48 35.07
C LEU A 563 70.98 -8.88 35.12
N PRO A 564 71.73 -9.89 35.62
CA PRO A 564 71.91 -11.15 34.90
C PRO A 564 71.38 -12.40 35.62
N LYS A 565 71.26 -13.48 34.82
CA LYS A 565 71.18 -14.91 35.15
C LYS A 565 71.19 -15.30 36.65
N ALA A 566 70.16 -16.07 37.04
CA ALA A 566 70.33 -17.12 38.05
C ALA A 566 69.65 -18.42 37.57
N LYS A 567 70.39 -19.52 37.66
CA LYS A 567 69.98 -20.91 37.41
C LYS A 567 69.26 -21.48 38.64
N GLY A 568 68.42 -22.48 38.39
CA GLY A 568 67.91 -23.48 39.36
C GLY A 568 66.46 -23.20 39.74
N SER A 569 65.56 -24.17 39.98
CA SER A 569 65.61 -25.63 40.00
C SER A 569 64.22 -26.12 40.45
N GLY A 570 63.67 -27.19 39.86
CA GLY A 570 62.49 -27.94 40.34
C GLY A 570 61.15 -27.23 40.13
N GLY A 571 60.09 -27.82 39.59
CA GLY A 571 59.66 -29.22 39.65
C GLY A 571 58.77 -29.43 40.86
N GLU A 572 57.47 -29.68 40.62
CA GLU A 572 56.41 -30.11 41.56
C GLU A 572 55.56 -29.03 42.25
N GLU A 573 54.65 -28.36 41.52
CA GLU A 573 53.43 -27.77 42.12
C GLU A 573 52.26 -27.55 41.13
N SER A 574 52.13 -28.37 40.08
CA SER A 574 51.08 -28.17 39.04
C SER A 574 49.87 -29.11 39.14
N GLY A 575 49.88 -30.10 40.05
CA GLY A 575 48.81 -31.13 40.11
C GLY A 575 47.63 -30.78 41.02
N ALA A 576 47.82 -29.99 42.08
CA ALA A 576 46.77 -29.70 43.06
C ALA A 576 45.80 -28.60 42.59
N THR A 577 46.29 -27.65 41.80
CA THR A 577 45.52 -26.51 41.27
C THR A 577 44.57 -26.94 40.15
N ASP A 578 44.99 -27.90 39.31
CA ASP A 578 44.21 -28.38 38.16
C ASP A 578 42.99 -29.23 38.56
N VAL A 579 43.13 -30.01 39.66
CA VAL A 579 42.02 -30.80 40.22
C VAL A 579 40.97 -29.90 40.86
N LEU A 580 41.40 -28.83 41.54
CA LEU A 580 40.50 -27.87 42.19
C LEU A 580 39.74 -27.02 41.16
N LEU A 581 40.41 -26.62 40.07
CA LEU A 581 39.80 -25.93 38.94
C LEU A 581 38.81 -26.83 38.19
N SER A 582 39.17 -28.10 37.95
CA SER A 582 38.28 -29.07 37.29
C SER A 582 37.04 -29.42 38.12
N GLN A 583 37.19 -29.57 39.45
CA GLN A 583 36.03 -29.79 40.34
C GLN A 583 35.09 -28.59 40.37
N ARG A 584 35.62 -27.37 40.29
CA ARG A 584 34.84 -26.14 40.24
C ARG A 584 34.09 -25.97 38.91
N GLN A 585 34.75 -26.30 37.79
CA GLN A 585 34.09 -26.35 36.48
C GLN A 585 32.99 -27.41 36.41
N LEU A 586 33.19 -28.57 37.04
CA LEU A 586 32.17 -29.62 37.10
C LEU A 586 30.97 -29.24 37.99
N SER A 587 31.19 -28.50 39.09
CA SER A 587 30.08 -28.01 39.92
C SER A 587 29.28 -26.93 39.19
N GLU A 588 29.97 -25.99 38.52
CA GLU A 588 29.33 -24.92 37.75
C GLU A 588 28.56 -25.46 36.54
N ALA A 589 29.12 -26.46 35.84
CA ALA A 589 28.43 -27.13 34.74
C ALA A 589 27.19 -27.92 35.21
N ARG A 590 27.25 -28.55 36.38
CA ARG A 590 26.10 -29.27 36.96
C ARG A 590 24.98 -28.32 37.39
N GLU A 591 25.33 -27.17 37.95
CA GLU A 591 24.36 -26.15 38.34
C GLU A 591 23.70 -25.53 37.10
N TYR A 592 24.48 -25.24 36.05
CA TYR A 592 23.96 -24.78 34.76
C TYR A 592 22.99 -25.79 34.12
N LEU A 593 23.36 -27.08 34.07
CA LEU A 593 22.49 -28.12 33.52
C LEU A 593 21.19 -28.26 34.30
N ARG A 594 21.21 -28.02 35.62
CA ARG A 594 20.01 -28.06 36.45
C ARG A 594 19.07 -26.91 36.11
N THR A 595 19.59 -25.69 36.01
CA THR A 595 18.79 -24.51 35.62
C THR A 595 18.18 -24.68 34.22
N VAL A 596 18.96 -25.16 33.25
CA VAL A 596 18.46 -25.40 31.89
C VAL A 596 17.37 -26.48 31.87
N ARG A 597 17.48 -27.50 32.71
CA ARG A 597 16.45 -28.55 32.82
C ARG A 597 15.16 -28.00 33.42
N GLU A 598 15.26 -27.18 34.46
CA GLU A 598 14.11 -26.52 35.09
C GLU A 598 13.41 -25.55 34.11
N GLU A 599 14.17 -24.78 33.32
CA GLU A 599 13.61 -23.95 32.24
C GLU A 599 12.94 -24.78 31.13
N TYR A 600 13.52 -25.91 30.75
CA TYR A 600 12.94 -26.79 29.73
C TYR A 600 11.64 -27.44 30.22
N GLU A 601 11.59 -27.87 31.49
CA GLU A 601 10.38 -28.40 32.13
C GLU A 601 9.28 -27.34 32.19
N ALA A 602 9.60 -26.11 32.58
CA ALA A 602 8.65 -24.98 32.59
C ALA A 602 8.11 -24.68 31.18
N ASN A 603 8.98 -24.59 30.17
CA ASN A 603 8.56 -24.35 28.78
C ASN A 603 7.71 -25.50 28.23
N ALA A 604 7.99 -26.74 28.63
CA ALA A 604 7.19 -27.90 28.22
C ALA A 604 5.79 -27.88 28.86
N GLU A 605 5.66 -27.40 30.10
CA GLU A 605 4.35 -27.19 30.73
C GLU A 605 3.56 -26.06 30.07
N GLU A 606 4.19 -24.92 29.77
CA GLU A 606 3.53 -23.82 29.02
C GLU A 606 3.07 -24.27 27.64
N LEU A 607 3.88 -25.03 26.90
CA LEU A 607 3.50 -25.60 25.60
C LEU A 607 2.33 -26.57 25.71
N ARG A 608 2.23 -27.35 26.80
CA ARG A 608 1.08 -28.23 27.03
C ARG A 608 -0.18 -27.42 27.33
N ALA A 609 -0.07 -26.41 28.19
CA ALA A 609 -1.18 -25.53 28.52
C ALA A 609 -1.71 -24.80 27.26
N ALA A 610 -0.82 -24.26 26.42
CA ALA A 610 -1.19 -23.61 25.18
C ALA A 610 -1.87 -24.57 24.17
N ASN A 611 -1.43 -25.83 24.13
CA ASN A 611 -2.08 -26.86 23.30
C ASN A 611 -3.47 -27.22 23.81
N GLU A 612 -3.65 -27.31 25.14
CA GLU A 612 -4.95 -27.61 25.75
C GLU A 612 -5.94 -26.47 25.53
N GLU A 613 -5.49 -25.22 25.66
CA GLU A 613 -6.29 -24.03 25.34
C GLU A 613 -6.67 -23.97 23.85
N ALA A 614 -5.71 -24.23 22.95
CA ALA A 614 -5.98 -24.29 21.51
C ALA A 614 -6.96 -25.42 21.15
N ARG A 615 -6.91 -26.55 21.85
CA ARG A 615 -7.86 -27.65 21.65
C ARG A 615 -9.25 -27.29 22.18
N SER A 616 -9.33 -26.64 23.35
CA SER A 616 -10.58 -26.13 23.90
C SER A 616 -11.23 -25.10 22.96
N ALA A 617 -10.45 -24.18 22.40
CA ALA A 617 -10.94 -23.19 21.44
C ALA A 617 -11.44 -23.85 20.14
N ASN A 618 -10.82 -24.93 19.70
CA ASN A 618 -11.31 -25.72 18.56
C ASN A 618 -12.62 -26.44 18.88
N GLU A 619 -12.76 -27.01 20.08
CA GLU A 619 -14.01 -27.66 20.53
C GLU A 619 -15.15 -26.64 20.61
N GLU A 620 -14.87 -25.42 21.09
CA GLU A 620 -15.85 -24.32 21.13
C GLU A 620 -16.23 -23.83 19.72
N LEU A 621 -15.26 -23.68 18.81
CA LEU A 621 -15.53 -23.36 17.41
C LEU A 621 -16.39 -24.42 16.73
N GLN A 622 -16.13 -25.71 17.00
CA GLN A 622 -16.96 -26.79 16.47
C GLN A 622 -18.39 -26.70 17.00
N SER A 623 -18.58 -26.46 18.30
CA SER A 623 -19.89 -26.26 18.91
C SER A 623 -20.64 -25.07 18.28
N THR A 624 -19.99 -23.92 18.11
CA THR A 624 -20.62 -22.75 17.46
C THR A 624 -20.99 -23.02 16.00
N ASN A 625 -20.22 -23.85 15.31
CA ASN A 625 -20.51 -24.23 13.93
C ASN A 625 -21.69 -25.21 13.85
N GLU A 626 -21.83 -26.10 14.83
CA GLU A 626 -23.01 -26.97 14.98
C GLU A 626 -24.27 -26.14 15.27
N GLU A 627 -24.21 -25.15 16.16
CA GLU A 627 -25.31 -24.21 16.41
C GLU A 627 -25.66 -23.33 15.19
N LEU A 628 -24.68 -22.92 14.39
CA LEU A 628 -24.94 -22.23 13.13
C LEU A 628 -25.61 -23.15 12.10
N GLY A 629 -25.27 -24.44 12.12
CA GLY A 629 -25.95 -25.46 11.31
C GLY A 629 -27.42 -25.58 11.67
N THR A 630 -27.75 -25.71 12.96
CA THR A 630 -29.14 -25.84 13.43
C THR A 630 -29.95 -24.58 13.16
N THR A 631 -29.41 -23.39 13.44
CA THR A 631 -30.10 -22.11 13.15
C THR A 631 -30.36 -21.92 11.65
N LYS A 632 -29.47 -22.40 10.78
CA LYS A 632 -29.69 -22.42 9.34
C LYS A 632 -30.83 -23.36 8.95
N GLU A 633 -30.90 -24.56 9.52
CA GLU A 633 -31.99 -25.51 9.29
C GLU A 633 -33.34 -24.94 9.74
N GLU A 634 -33.39 -24.28 10.90
CA GLU A 634 -34.59 -23.60 11.39
C GLU A 634 -35.05 -22.46 10.46
N LEU A 635 -34.13 -21.63 9.97
CA LEU A 635 -34.44 -20.57 9.00
C LEU A 635 -34.91 -21.12 7.65
N GLN A 636 -34.36 -22.26 7.23
CA GLN A 636 -34.79 -22.90 5.99
C GLN A 636 -36.20 -23.48 6.15
N SER A 637 -36.50 -24.13 7.27
CA SER A 637 -37.85 -24.60 7.60
C SER A 637 -38.86 -23.44 7.65
N ALA A 638 -38.51 -22.32 8.28
CA ALA A 638 -39.38 -21.14 8.33
C ALA A 638 -39.65 -20.54 6.94
N ASN A 639 -38.63 -20.55 6.05
CA ASN A 639 -38.82 -20.13 4.66
C ASN A 639 -39.76 -21.07 3.90
N GLU A 640 -39.62 -22.39 4.09
CA GLU A 640 -40.50 -23.38 3.45
C GLU A 640 -41.96 -23.21 3.90
N GLU A 641 -42.19 -22.97 5.20
CA GLU A 641 -43.53 -22.64 5.72
C GLU A 641 -44.09 -21.34 5.11
N LEU A 642 -43.28 -20.27 5.03
CA LEU A 642 -43.71 -19.01 4.41
C LEU A 642 -44.01 -19.15 2.93
N THR A 643 -43.24 -19.94 2.19
CA THR A 643 -43.54 -20.23 0.78
C THR A 643 -44.86 -20.97 0.63
N THR A 644 -45.12 -21.95 1.49
CA THR A 644 -46.38 -22.71 1.49
C THR A 644 -47.58 -21.81 1.80
N VAL A 645 -47.46 -20.95 2.82
CA VAL A 645 -48.50 -19.97 3.19
C VAL A 645 -48.75 -18.97 2.05
N ASN A 646 -47.69 -18.53 1.37
CA ASN A 646 -47.83 -17.65 0.20
C ASN A 646 -48.54 -18.34 -0.96
N GLU A 647 -48.23 -19.61 -1.22
CA GLU A 647 -48.92 -20.41 -2.24
C GLU A 647 -50.40 -20.60 -1.92
N GLU A 648 -50.74 -20.89 -0.66
CA GLU A 648 -52.14 -20.96 -0.20
C GLU A 648 -52.86 -19.62 -0.36
N LEU A 649 -52.23 -18.50 0.01
CA LEU A 649 -52.78 -17.16 -0.19
C LEU A 649 -52.99 -16.83 -1.67
N HIS A 650 -52.04 -17.20 -2.53
CA HIS A 650 -52.16 -17.02 -3.98
C HIS A 650 -53.29 -17.86 -4.58
N ASN A 651 -53.45 -19.11 -4.14
CA ASN A 651 -54.55 -19.96 -4.57
C ASN A 651 -55.91 -19.39 -4.10
N ARG A 652 -55.99 -18.92 -2.86
CA ARG A 652 -57.22 -18.32 -2.33
C ARG A 652 -57.59 -17.00 -3.01
N ASN A 653 -56.60 -16.20 -3.40
CA ASN A 653 -56.80 -15.01 -4.24
C ASN A 653 -57.22 -15.33 -5.68
N ARG A 654 -56.96 -16.54 -6.18
CA ARG A 654 -57.45 -16.99 -7.49
C ARG A 654 -58.87 -17.56 -7.44
N GLU A 655 -59.29 -18.06 -6.28
CA GLU A 655 -60.64 -18.58 -6.05
C GLU A 655 -61.67 -17.49 -5.73
N LEU A 656 -61.23 -16.33 -5.24
CA LEU A 656 -62.01 -15.11 -5.04
C LEU A 656 -62.05 -14.26 -6.32
#